data_AF-A0A3M6UK97-F1
#
_entry.id   AF-A0A3M6UK97-F1
#
_cell.length_a   1.000
_cell.length_b   1.000
_cell.length_c   1.000
_cell.angle_alpha   90.00
_cell.angle_beta   90.00
_cell.angle_gamma   90.00
#
_symmetry.space_group_name_H-M   'P 1'
#
loop_
_entity.id
_entity.type
_entity.pdbx_description
1 polymer ?
#
loop_
_entity_poly.entity_id
_entity_poly.type
_entity_poly.pdbx_seq_one_letter_code
_entity_poly.pdbx_strand_id
1 'polypeptide(L)'
;MPEERKEDADGSIAGEEEGEEEIPSDIMPLFFTSKTQEIFGCKGDEDVTEENPHKLIPKEAIIQDFKDRAAVSDFHPAKQIVLDYAADQLLVVYDPMFKYGQNFYLALTEEAKERLLNPPQDEAQDGEAEEGDGEDLILTLRKFPRTPQPWQSLGSEVEVEEENVIENRPKVKFRISRKRREFGVPVTFGDRNVSDAKDGFVECPSFEDDGFSLLKKELDKGIQAVPVLTDNGNQTEWRKPRNAVTQYSARTLEEKSKDDIKRATTDIISFIEKVTPRFELALQQNEILDVFYDDYLSLADDETTFGAKSDNYLKEYQSFTDLQYSKEKTITDIQWHPVIKGIIAVSCGEGLSFDDRVDNFSRILMTSSLVLIWSFSDPIHPLALLEAPDDIFSFKFNPSDPNIIAGGCINGQIVLWDITNHSERLRTHRQSHGQSKKNSMNSLPGFEDESSFDQSPILRYCAVSSIEHSHKTVVTDITWIPDHMEIGRMGVVVENKSQQCNQLMSCAADGTVLVWDTRPSKSAAPSQAVGHNPVGILPTFKHLDLTWKPVLRVTVSHSVGAGEFGPSVFSISERQGARTSGSKPSEEKETREISNLSTGLSKGRDHGKPLENVSSKFFIGTEEGDLVYMDWKPEKDTDSGKIVSPRPEQVWLAHDGPITTLQRSPFFRDILLTVGGWTFAIWKEGVTNGPLLQSASHLMRLTRGHWSPSRPGVFFITKTDGNVDVWDLLDRSHEPSLTQNVTAAPITTISPHQVSSKQQLLAVGDGMGTLHVMEVPWNLRHPSANEANAMENFFEREVKRLAFVEERIKIREQEKKQLDAEESKRQQEGKRAEESDADIEAKQRMEYQEYLQMEKQLLEELGIREESDDPIEV
;
A
#
# COMPACT_ATOMS: atom_id res chain seq x y z
N MET A 1 4.50 -40.60 -38.49
CA MET A 1 5.74 -41.41 -38.61
C MET A 1 6.90 -40.43 -38.70
N PRO A 2 7.50 -40.12 -37.55
CA PRO A 2 8.75 -40.83 -37.26
C PRO A 2 8.84 -41.32 -35.80
N GLU A 3 9.73 -42.30 -35.66
CA GLU A 3 9.98 -43.18 -34.52
C GLU A 3 10.73 -42.50 -33.36
N GLU A 4 10.52 -43.09 -32.18
CA GLU A 4 11.01 -42.78 -30.82
C GLU A 4 12.55 -42.72 -30.73
N ARG A 5 13.19 -41.68 -30.16
CA ARG A 5 13.34 -41.26 -28.75
C ARG A 5 13.92 -42.32 -27.80
N LYS A 6 15.24 -42.23 -27.58
CA LYS A 6 15.93 -42.47 -26.31
C LYS A 6 17.19 -41.60 -26.28
N GLU A 7 17.27 -40.70 -25.31
CA GLU A 7 18.48 -40.38 -24.53
C GLU A 7 18.14 -39.30 -23.49
N ASP A 8 18.40 -39.71 -22.24
CA ASP A 8 19.03 -38.97 -21.15
C ASP A 8 18.36 -37.70 -20.62
N ALA A 9 17.75 -37.88 -19.44
CA ALA A 9 17.28 -36.83 -18.56
C ALA A 9 18.44 -36.18 -17.79
N ASP A 10 18.44 -34.86 -17.85
CA ASP A 10 18.87 -33.89 -16.84
C ASP A 10 18.81 -34.45 -15.41
N GLY A 11 19.70 -34.08 -14.50
CA GLY A 11 20.23 -32.74 -14.33
C GLY A 11 19.83 -32.30 -12.93
N SER A 12 20.84 -32.18 -12.08
CA SER A 12 20.83 -31.76 -10.68
C SER A 12 19.76 -30.71 -10.33
N ILE A 13 18.81 -31.10 -9.49
CA ILE A 13 18.02 -30.18 -8.68
C ILE A 13 18.70 -30.09 -7.30
N ALA A 14 19.07 -28.87 -6.94
CA ALA A 14 19.67 -28.50 -5.68
C ALA A 14 18.66 -28.70 -4.54
N GLY A 15 19.15 -29.22 -3.42
CA GLY A 15 18.36 -29.61 -2.26
C GLY A 15 17.68 -28.42 -1.58
N GLU A 16 16.41 -28.60 -1.27
CA GLU A 16 15.77 -28.00 -0.12
C GLU A 16 16.08 -28.93 1.07
N GLU A 17 16.84 -28.42 2.05
CA GLU A 17 17.03 -29.09 3.33
C GLU A 17 15.70 -29.04 4.10
N GLU A 18 14.86 -30.05 3.93
CA GLU A 18 13.81 -30.35 4.91
C GLU A 18 14.50 -30.80 6.20
N GLY A 19 14.34 -30.00 7.26
CA GLY A 19 14.90 -30.32 8.57
C GLY A 19 14.33 -31.65 9.07
N GLU A 20 15.20 -32.61 9.38
CA GLU A 20 14.83 -33.81 10.12
C GLU A 20 14.16 -33.39 11.43
N GLU A 21 12.83 -33.54 11.54
CA GLU A 21 12.15 -33.40 12.82
C GLU A 21 12.74 -34.44 13.79
N GLU A 22 13.23 -33.99 14.95
CA GLU A 22 13.78 -34.88 15.98
C GLU A 22 12.71 -35.92 16.36
N ILE A 23 13.03 -37.21 16.15
CA ILE A 23 12.13 -38.32 16.51
C ILE A 23 11.89 -38.25 18.04
N PRO A 24 10.64 -38.10 18.50
CA PRO A 24 10.35 -38.04 19.92
C PRO A 24 10.81 -39.32 20.64
N SER A 25 11.39 -39.18 21.84
CA SER A 25 11.91 -40.32 22.64
C SER A 25 10.89 -41.41 22.95
N ASP A 26 9.60 -41.11 22.79
CA ASP A 26 8.47 -41.95 23.18
C ASP A 26 7.93 -42.79 22.00
N ILE A 27 8.49 -42.62 20.79
CA ILE A 27 8.02 -43.24 19.54
C ILE A 27 9.20 -43.88 18.79
N MET A 28 8.95 -45.04 18.15
CA MET A 28 9.92 -45.71 17.29
C MET A 28 9.36 -45.91 15.87
N PRO A 29 9.96 -45.31 14.84
CA PRO A 29 9.60 -45.55 13.44
C PRO A 29 9.91 -47.00 13.01
N LEU A 30 8.99 -47.63 12.28
CA LEU A 30 9.10 -49.00 11.78
C LEU A 30 8.59 -49.09 10.34
N PHE A 31 9.29 -49.86 9.51
CA PHE A 31 8.87 -50.12 8.15
C PHE A 31 8.05 -51.41 8.07
N PHE A 32 6.77 -51.35 7.69
CA PHE A 32 5.99 -52.56 7.40
C PHE A 32 5.89 -52.85 5.91
N THR A 33 6.32 -54.05 5.52
CA THR A 33 6.12 -54.59 4.18
C THR A 33 4.64 -54.94 3.93
N SER A 34 4.22 -55.00 2.67
CA SER A 34 2.84 -55.36 2.29
C SER A 34 2.36 -56.67 2.92
N LYS A 35 3.26 -57.65 3.08
CA LYS A 35 2.95 -58.93 3.75
C LYS A 35 2.66 -58.76 5.24
N THR A 36 3.42 -57.92 5.94
CA THR A 36 3.19 -57.64 7.37
C THR A 36 1.91 -56.84 7.56
N GLN A 37 1.62 -55.90 6.65
CA GLN A 37 0.37 -55.15 6.66
C GLN A 37 -0.86 -56.07 6.48
N GLU A 38 -0.79 -57.07 5.59
CA GLU A 38 -1.85 -58.08 5.42
C GLU A 38 -2.03 -58.97 6.67
N ILE A 39 -0.94 -59.37 7.32
CA ILE A 39 -0.99 -60.26 8.51
C ILE A 39 -1.67 -59.57 9.69
N PHE A 40 -1.40 -58.29 9.91
CA PHE A 40 -1.95 -57.53 11.04
C PHE A 40 -3.18 -56.69 10.69
N GLY A 41 -3.64 -56.74 9.44
CA GLY A 41 -4.80 -55.99 8.94
C GLY A 41 -4.62 -54.48 9.12
N CYS A 42 -3.44 -53.99 8.74
CA CYS A 42 -3.07 -52.57 8.77
C CYS A 42 -2.59 -52.09 7.41
N LYS A 43 -3.28 -52.50 6.33
CA LYS A 43 -2.95 -52.04 4.98
C LYS A 43 -3.26 -50.55 4.84
N GLY A 44 -2.25 -49.79 4.41
CA GLY A 44 -2.37 -48.36 4.16
C GLY A 44 -3.49 -48.08 3.15
N ASP A 45 -4.26 -47.02 3.41
CA ASP A 45 -5.39 -46.52 2.61
C ASP A 45 -6.63 -47.43 2.51
N GLU A 46 -6.57 -48.65 3.06
CA GLU A 46 -7.70 -49.60 3.14
C GLU A 46 -8.16 -49.83 4.60
N ASP A 47 -7.27 -50.30 5.47
CA ASP A 47 -7.59 -50.64 6.87
C ASP A 47 -7.24 -49.50 7.84
N VAL A 48 -6.25 -48.69 7.49
CA VAL A 48 -5.75 -47.56 8.27
C VAL A 48 -5.59 -46.37 7.32
N THR A 49 -6.27 -45.27 7.63
CA THR A 49 -6.35 -44.08 6.77
C THR A 49 -5.86 -42.85 7.53
N GLU A 50 -5.63 -41.74 6.83
CA GLU A 50 -5.23 -40.46 7.43
C GLU A 50 -6.22 -40.00 8.53
N GLU A 51 -7.53 -40.23 8.35
CA GLU A 51 -8.56 -39.88 9.34
C GLU A 51 -8.60 -40.83 10.55
N ASN A 52 -8.08 -42.05 10.43
CA ASN A 52 -8.01 -43.03 11.52
C ASN A 52 -6.71 -43.84 11.46
N PRO A 53 -5.57 -43.23 11.86
CA PRO A 53 -4.25 -43.81 11.64
C PRO A 53 -3.88 -44.87 12.69
N HIS A 54 -4.72 -45.10 13.70
CA HIS A 54 -4.39 -45.91 14.88
C HIS A 54 -4.80 -47.39 14.71
N LYS A 55 -3.86 -48.32 14.92
CA LYS A 55 -4.12 -49.76 14.99
C LYS A 55 -3.57 -50.37 16.28
N LEU A 56 -4.43 -51.04 17.04
CA LEU A 56 -4.03 -51.83 18.21
C LEU A 56 -3.74 -53.27 17.79
N ILE A 57 -2.52 -53.74 18.06
CA ILE A 57 -2.07 -55.09 17.76
C ILE A 57 -1.79 -55.85 19.07
N PRO A 58 -2.38 -57.04 19.28
CA PRO A 58 -2.11 -57.84 20.47
C PRO A 58 -0.67 -58.35 20.48
N LYS A 59 -0.03 -58.29 21.66
CA LYS A 59 1.36 -58.68 21.90
C LYS A 59 1.60 -60.15 21.54
N GLU A 60 0.62 -61.03 21.78
CA GLU A 60 0.72 -62.45 21.43
C GLU A 60 0.86 -62.67 19.93
N ALA A 61 0.19 -61.86 19.09
CA ALA A 61 0.27 -61.98 17.64
C ALA A 61 1.65 -61.59 17.12
N ILE A 62 2.29 -60.57 17.70
CA ILE A 62 3.67 -60.16 17.35
C ILE A 62 4.68 -61.21 17.82
N ILE A 63 4.48 -61.80 19.00
CA ILE A 63 5.34 -62.89 19.51
C ILE A 63 5.19 -64.15 18.63
N GLN A 64 3.98 -64.45 18.14
CA GLN A 64 3.76 -65.53 17.21
C GLN A 64 4.44 -65.26 15.87
N ASP A 65 4.38 -64.02 15.38
CA ASP A 65 5.09 -63.59 14.17
C ASP A 65 6.62 -63.72 14.29
N PHE A 66 7.19 -63.44 15.46
CA PHE A 66 8.61 -63.70 15.73
C PHE A 66 8.98 -65.19 15.70
N LYS A 67 8.05 -66.09 16.03
CA LYS A 67 8.27 -67.54 15.94
C LYS A 67 8.18 -68.03 14.50
N ASP A 68 7.24 -67.48 13.73
CA ASP A 68 6.95 -67.95 12.37
C ASP A 68 7.92 -67.37 11.33
N ARG A 69 8.35 -66.10 11.48
CA ARG A 69 9.21 -65.40 10.50
C ARG A 69 10.60 -65.01 11.02
N ALA A 70 10.89 -65.19 12.32
CA ALA A 70 12.20 -64.95 12.94
C ALA A 70 12.85 -63.59 12.58
N ALA A 71 13.95 -63.59 11.81
CA ALA A 71 14.68 -62.39 11.39
C ALA A 71 14.03 -61.64 10.20
N VAL A 72 12.97 -62.21 9.62
CA VAL A 72 12.21 -61.65 8.47
C VAL A 72 10.95 -60.92 8.94
N SER A 73 10.69 -60.87 10.26
CA SER A 73 9.61 -60.05 10.81
C SER A 73 10.04 -58.58 10.83
N ASP A 74 9.19 -57.70 10.32
CA ASP A 74 9.42 -56.25 10.30
C ASP A 74 9.44 -55.63 11.71
N PHE A 75 8.93 -56.36 12.72
CA PHE A 75 9.02 -55.98 14.13
C PHE A 75 10.36 -56.36 14.80
N HIS A 76 11.28 -57.01 14.07
CA HIS A 76 12.55 -57.47 14.63
C HIS A 76 13.40 -56.35 15.29
N PRO A 77 13.48 -55.12 14.74
CA PRO A 77 14.18 -54.01 15.39
C PRO A 77 13.60 -53.64 16.76
N ALA A 78 12.28 -53.78 16.93
CA ALA A 78 11.57 -53.51 18.17
C ALA A 78 11.43 -54.73 19.10
N LYS A 79 12.12 -55.86 18.82
CA LYS A 79 11.90 -57.13 19.52
C LYS A 79 12.09 -57.07 21.04
N GLN A 80 13.12 -56.38 21.53
CA GLN A 80 13.35 -56.23 22.98
C GLN A 80 12.25 -55.36 23.62
N ILE A 81 11.86 -54.29 22.94
CA ILE A 81 10.82 -53.35 23.39
C ILE A 81 9.46 -54.06 23.47
N VAL A 82 9.08 -54.85 22.47
CA VAL A 82 7.81 -55.60 22.47
C VAL A 82 7.79 -56.63 23.61
N LEU A 83 8.91 -57.29 23.91
CA LEU A 83 9.00 -58.26 25.01
C LEU A 83 8.87 -57.57 26.38
N ASP A 84 9.51 -56.42 26.55
CA ASP A 84 9.56 -55.66 27.80
C ASP A 84 8.33 -54.76 28.02
N TYR A 85 7.49 -54.56 26.99
CA TYR A 85 6.27 -53.75 27.07
C TYR A 85 5.26 -54.36 28.07
N ALA A 86 4.76 -53.54 29.00
CA ALA A 86 3.96 -54.01 30.14
C ALA A 86 2.52 -54.42 29.79
N ALA A 87 1.94 -53.89 28.72
CA ALA A 87 0.55 -54.14 28.34
C ALA A 87 0.40 -55.20 27.23
N ASP A 88 -0.77 -55.83 27.15
CA ASP A 88 -1.09 -56.90 26.20
C ASP A 88 -1.34 -56.39 24.76
N GLN A 89 -1.45 -55.08 24.56
CA GLN A 89 -1.73 -54.46 23.25
C GLN A 89 -0.80 -53.28 22.99
N LEU A 90 -0.13 -53.31 21.85
CA LEU A 90 0.72 -52.22 21.37
C LEU A 90 -0.03 -51.38 20.34
N LEU A 91 0.24 -50.07 20.34
CA LEU A 91 -0.33 -49.13 19.39
C LEU A 91 0.67 -48.88 18.26
N VAL A 92 0.25 -49.19 17.04
CA VAL A 92 0.95 -48.83 15.81
C VAL A 92 0.15 -47.75 15.11
N VAL A 93 0.82 -46.70 14.65
CA VAL A 93 0.20 -45.58 13.94
C VAL A 93 0.75 -45.51 12.53
N TYR A 94 -0.14 -45.37 11.55
CA TYR A 94 0.20 -45.17 10.14
C TYR A 94 0.63 -43.73 9.89
N ASP A 95 1.76 -43.57 9.20
CA ASP A 95 2.35 -42.28 8.85
C ASP A 95 2.38 -42.16 7.32
N PRO A 96 1.30 -41.67 6.67
CA PRO A 96 1.22 -41.56 5.22
C PRO A 96 2.20 -40.53 4.64
N MET A 97 2.64 -39.57 5.46
CA MET A 97 3.52 -38.48 5.07
C MET A 97 4.99 -38.77 5.34
N PHE A 98 5.31 -39.96 5.87
CA PHE A 98 6.68 -40.34 6.28
C PHE A 98 7.34 -39.29 7.19
N LYS A 99 6.55 -38.67 8.07
CA LYS A 99 6.99 -37.61 8.98
C LYS A 99 8.20 -38.02 9.82
N TYR A 100 8.27 -39.29 10.24
CA TYR A 100 9.42 -39.85 10.95
C TYR A 100 10.25 -40.82 10.11
N GLY A 101 10.21 -40.70 8.78
CA GLY A 101 11.04 -41.42 7.82
C GLY A 101 10.63 -42.87 7.51
N GLN A 102 9.58 -43.40 8.15
CA GLN A 102 9.04 -44.74 7.89
C GLN A 102 7.51 -44.71 7.79
N ASN A 103 6.90 -45.75 7.21
CA ASN A 103 5.46 -45.79 6.95
C ASN A 103 4.59 -46.08 8.19
N PHE A 104 5.18 -46.57 9.28
CA PHE A 104 4.51 -46.74 10.57
C PHE A 104 5.42 -46.31 11.72
N TYR A 105 4.83 -46.02 12.87
CA TYR A 105 5.59 -45.88 14.12
C TYR A 105 4.87 -46.53 15.30
N LEU A 106 5.66 -46.99 16.27
CA LEU A 106 5.24 -47.73 17.45
C LEU A 106 5.35 -46.85 18.70
N ALA A 107 4.31 -46.82 19.54
CA ALA A 107 4.37 -46.17 20.86
C ALA A 107 5.17 -47.02 21.86
N LEU A 108 6.21 -46.43 22.47
CA LEU A 108 7.17 -47.15 23.32
C LEU A 108 6.71 -47.32 24.78
N THR A 109 5.81 -46.45 25.26
CA THR A 109 5.28 -46.49 26.64
C THR A 109 3.75 -46.54 26.64
N GLU A 110 3.17 -46.96 27.78
CA GLU A 110 1.72 -46.93 27.97
C GLU A 110 1.20 -45.48 28.05
N GLU A 111 1.99 -44.59 28.64
CA GLU A 111 1.70 -43.15 28.69
C GLU A 111 1.66 -42.51 27.29
N ALA A 112 2.56 -42.90 26.38
CA ALA A 112 2.56 -42.44 24.99
C ALA A 112 1.36 -42.99 24.21
N LYS A 113 1.01 -44.26 24.44
CA LYS A 113 -0.20 -44.88 23.88
C LYS A 113 -1.47 -44.15 24.33
N GLU A 114 -1.59 -43.79 25.61
CA GLU A 114 -2.74 -43.05 26.13
C GLU A 114 -2.78 -41.61 25.61
N ARG A 115 -1.63 -40.92 25.50
CA ARG A 115 -1.54 -39.56 24.94
C ARG A 115 -1.93 -39.53 23.45
N LEU A 116 -1.53 -40.54 22.67
CA LEU A 116 -1.87 -40.64 21.24
C LEU A 116 -3.34 -41.01 21.00
N LEU A 117 -3.96 -41.79 21.89
CA LEU A 117 -5.39 -42.15 21.81
C LEU A 117 -6.30 -41.05 22.38
N ASN A 118 -5.84 -40.36 23.43
CA ASN A 118 -6.56 -39.31 24.15
C ASN A 118 -5.65 -38.08 24.30
N PRO A 119 -5.49 -37.25 23.26
CA PRO A 119 -4.72 -36.02 23.37
C PRO A 119 -5.31 -35.13 24.48
N PRO A 120 -4.48 -34.53 25.36
CA PRO A 120 -4.97 -33.65 26.43
C PRO A 120 -5.74 -32.48 25.81
N GLN A 121 -6.96 -32.24 26.31
CA GLN A 121 -7.72 -31.03 25.97
C GLN A 121 -7.13 -29.88 26.79
N ASP A 122 -6.35 -29.02 26.15
CA ASP A 122 -5.89 -27.79 26.78
C ASP A 122 -7.09 -26.93 27.18
N GLU A 123 -7.20 -26.66 28.48
CA GLU A 123 -7.99 -25.56 29.00
C GLU A 123 -7.43 -24.28 28.38
N ALA A 124 -8.18 -23.70 27.45
CA ALA A 124 -7.84 -22.43 26.82
C ALA A 124 -7.72 -21.33 27.89
N GLN A 125 -6.49 -21.07 28.33
CA GLN A 125 -6.07 -19.75 28.78
C GLN A 125 -5.95 -18.87 27.53
N ASP A 126 -6.69 -17.76 27.55
CA ASP A 126 -6.64 -16.71 26.55
C ASP A 126 -5.19 -16.33 26.20
N GLY A 127 -4.82 -16.52 24.94
CA GLY A 127 -3.50 -16.18 24.41
C GLY A 127 -3.48 -16.23 22.88
N GLU A 128 -3.69 -15.05 22.29
CA GLU A 128 -3.16 -14.56 21.01
C GLU A 128 -3.13 -15.53 19.81
N ALA A 129 -4.07 -15.31 18.88
CA ALA A 129 -4.06 -15.87 17.54
C ALA A 129 -2.95 -15.21 16.69
N GLU A 130 -2.02 -16.02 16.18
CA GLU A 130 -1.29 -15.68 14.95
C GLU A 130 -2.12 -16.16 13.75
N GLU A 131 -2.53 -15.20 12.92
CA GLU A 131 -3.15 -15.42 11.62
C GLU A 131 -2.08 -15.85 10.61
N GLY A 132 -2.15 -17.11 10.18
CA GLY A 132 -1.55 -17.60 8.94
C GLY A 132 -2.64 -17.75 7.88
N ASP A 133 -2.38 -17.22 6.69
CA ASP A 133 -3.24 -17.24 5.50
C ASP A 133 -3.78 -18.64 5.19
N GLY A 134 -5.09 -18.72 4.91
CA GLY A 134 -5.75 -19.95 4.53
C GLY A 134 -7.11 -19.69 3.89
N GLU A 135 -7.22 -20.13 2.65
CA GLU A 135 -8.38 -20.16 1.76
C GLU A 135 -9.66 -20.71 2.43
N ASP A 136 -10.81 -20.28 1.89
CA ASP A 136 -12.19 -20.68 2.18
C ASP A 136 -12.37 -22.06 2.85
N LEU A 137 -12.22 -22.13 4.18
CA LEU A 137 -12.65 -23.29 4.97
C LEU A 137 -14.05 -23.03 5.52
N ILE A 138 -15.04 -23.71 4.92
CA ILE A 138 -16.39 -23.85 5.49
C ILE A 138 -16.25 -24.49 6.87
N LEU A 139 -16.31 -23.66 7.92
CA LEU A 139 -16.38 -24.07 9.33
C LEU A 139 -17.63 -24.93 9.55
N THR A 140 -17.49 -26.24 9.36
CA THR A 140 -18.44 -27.22 9.91
C THR A 140 -18.22 -27.29 11.42
N LEU A 141 -18.80 -26.31 12.13
CA LEU A 141 -18.95 -26.31 13.59
C LEU A 141 -19.69 -27.59 14.03
N ARG A 142 -18.94 -28.66 14.32
CA ARG A 142 -19.45 -29.81 15.08
C ARG A 142 -19.61 -29.40 16.54
N LYS A 143 -20.64 -28.59 16.82
CA LYS A 143 -21.11 -28.36 18.19
C LYS A 143 -21.65 -29.68 18.75
N PHE A 144 -20.86 -30.36 19.59
CA PHE A 144 -21.40 -31.37 20.47
C PHE A 144 -22.38 -30.71 21.47
N PRO A 145 -23.51 -31.36 21.80
CA PRO A 145 -24.49 -30.77 22.70
C PRO A 145 -23.91 -30.69 24.12
N ARG A 146 -23.74 -29.47 24.64
CA ARG A 146 -23.45 -29.23 26.06
C ARG A 146 -24.64 -29.73 26.89
N THR A 147 -24.41 -30.67 27.79
CA THR A 147 -25.40 -31.09 28.78
C THR A 147 -25.59 -29.97 29.81
N PRO A 148 -26.85 -29.62 30.18
CA PRO A 148 -27.09 -28.58 31.18
C PRO A 148 -26.56 -29.03 32.54
N GLN A 149 -25.65 -28.24 33.11
CA GLN A 149 -25.16 -28.42 34.47
C GLN A 149 -26.14 -27.77 35.47
N PRO A 150 -26.24 -28.30 36.70
CA PRO A 150 -27.07 -27.72 37.73
C PRO A 150 -26.60 -26.28 38.05
N TRP A 151 -27.56 -25.39 38.30
CA TRP A 151 -27.26 -24.02 38.68
C TRP A 151 -26.45 -23.97 39.98
N GLN A 152 -25.38 -23.19 39.98
CA GLN A 152 -24.47 -23.02 41.10
C GLN A 152 -24.60 -21.59 41.63
N SER A 153 -25.14 -21.47 42.84
CA SER A 153 -25.25 -20.20 43.56
C SER A 153 -23.88 -19.58 43.81
N LEU A 154 -23.76 -18.27 43.58
CA LEU A 154 -22.58 -17.47 43.92
C LEU A 154 -22.90 -16.42 45.00
N GLY A 155 -23.99 -16.61 45.76
CA GLY A 155 -24.34 -15.80 46.94
C GLY A 155 -25.14 -14.52 46.67
N SER A 156 -25.34 -14.14 45.41
CA SER A 156 -26.09 -12.92 45.02
C SER A 156 -27.59 -13.04 45.31
N GLU A 157 -28.15 -14.25 45.37
CA GLU A 157 -29.58 -14.43 45.63
C GLU A 157 -30.02 -14.00 47.04
N VAL A 158 -29.13 -14.02 48.02
CA VAL A 158 -29.45 -13.68 49.42
C VAL A 158 -29.70 -12.18 49.54
N GLU A 159 -28.87 -11.36 48.90
CA GLU A 159 -29.05 -9.90 48.84
C GLU A 159 -30.33 -9.53 48.06
N VAL A 160 -30.64 -10.25 46.98
CA VAL A 160 -31.87 -10.04 46.20
C VAL A 160 -33.14 -10.45 46.97
N GLU A 161 -33.07 -11.51 47.79
CA GLU A 161 -34.19 -11.90 48.67
C GLU A 161 -34.42 -10.88 49.80
N GLU A 162 -33.35 -10.31 50.37
CA GLU A 162 -33.44 -9.29 51.42
C GLU A 162 -34.01 -7.95 50.91
N GLU A 163 -33.74 -7.56 49.66
CA GLU A 163 -34.32 -6.35 49.05
C GLU A 163 -35.77 -6.53 48.56
N ASN A 164 -36.29 -7.76 48.49
CA ASN A 164 -37.63 -8.02 47.97
C ASN A 164 -38.73 -7.72 49.00
N VAL A 165 -39.57 -6.71 48.70
CA VAL A 165 -40.68 -6.32 49.57
C VAL A 165 -41.84 -7.32 49.48
N ILE A 166 -42.08 -8.08 50.56
CA ILE A 166 -43.17 -9.06 50.64
C ILE A 166 -44.47 -8.39 51.10
N GLU A 167 -45.47 -8.33 50.21
CA GLU A 167 -46.78 -7.74 50.51
C GLU A 167 -47.69 -8.70 51.31
N ASN A 168 -47.79 -8.49 52.63
CA ASN A 168 -48.53 -9.37 53.55
C ASN A 168 -50.07 -9.21 53.58
N ARG A 169 -50.69 -8.54 52.59
CA ARG A 169 -52.15 -8.34 52.55
C ARG A 169 -52.79 -8.99 51.32
N PRO A 170 -53.91 -9.73 51.46
CA PRO A 170 -54.65 -10.23 50.31
C PRO A 170 -55.18 -9.07 49.45
N LYS A 171 -54.74 -9.00 48.19
CA LYS A 171 -55.20 -8.01 47.20
C LYS A 171 -56.63 -8.33 46.74
N VAL A 172 -57.49 -7.33 46.68
CA VAL A 172 -58.82 -7.45 46.07
C VAL A 172 -58.67 -7.31 44.55
N LYS A 173 -58.94 -8.38 43.80
CA LYS A 173 -58.93 -8.37 42.33
C LYS A 173 -60.33 -8.13 41.78
N PHE A 174 -60.49 -7.11 40.94
CA PHE A 174 -61.69 -6.89 40.15
C PHE A 174 -61.48 -7.42 38.73
N ARG A 175 -62.45 -8.19 38.21
CA ARG A 175 -62.47 -8.63 36.81
C ARG A 175 -63.63 -7.95 36.10
N ILE A 176 -63.31 -6.94 35.30
CA ILE A 176 -64.28 -6.31 34.40
C ILE A 176 -64.23 -7.09 33.09
N SER A 177 -65.37 -7.63 32.66
CA SER A 177 -65.47 -8.33 31.38
C SER A 177 -66.68 -7.84 30.60
N ARG A 178 -66.51 -7.72 29.28
CA ARG A 178 -67.54 -7.32 28.33
C ARG A 178 -67.69 -8.42 27.27
N LYS A 179 -68.92 -8.68 26.82
CA LYS A 179 -69.19 -9.77 25.87
C LYS A 179 -68.55 -9.45 24.53
N ARG A 180 -67.88 -10.44 23.90
CA ARG A 180 -67.11 -10.28 22.65
C ARG A 180 -67.92 -9.68 21.50
N ARG A 181 -69.21 -9.99 21.40
CA ARG A 181 -70.14 -9.45 20.39
C ARG A 181 -70.42 -7.95 20.52
N GLU A 182 -70.08 -7.36 21.66
CA GLU A 182 -70.29 -5.92 21.95
C GLU A 182 -69.00 -5.12 21.75
N PHE A 183 -67.91 -5.76 21.33
CA PHE A 183 -66.68 -5.07 20.91
C PHE A 183 -66.87 -4.52 19.50
N GLY A 184 -66.66 -3.22 19.33
CA GLY A 184 -66.74 -2.55 18.03
C GLY A 184 -68.14 -2.14 17.56
N VAL A 185 -69.17 -2.32 18.40
CA VAL A 185 -70.51 -1.78 18.13
C VAL A 185 -70.47 -0.25 18.33
N PRO A 186 -71.07 0.56 17.43
CA PRO A 186 -71.13 2.01 17.58
C PRO A 186 -71.78 2.39 18.91
N VAL A 187 -71.06 3.15 19.73
CA VAL A 187 -71.54 3.62 21.03
C VAL A 187 -72.15 5.00 20.84
N THR A 188 -73.43 5.14 21.15
CA THR A 188 -74.08 6.45 21.26
C THR A 188 -73.82 7.00 22.66
N PHE A 189 -73.02 8.07 22.74
CA PHE A 189 -72.83 8.80 23.97
C PHE A 189 -74.00 9.77 24.16
N GLY A 190 -74.62 9.73 25.33
CA GLY A 190 -75.62 10.70 25.77
C GLY A 190 -75.28 11.15 27.18
N ASP A 191 -75.57 12.40 27.50
CA ASP A 191 -75.39 12.93 28.84
C ASP A 191 -76.37 12.21 29.78
N ARG A 192 -75.82 11.51 30.77
CA ARG A 192 -76.60 10.79 31.78
C ARG A 192 -76.64 11.65 33.04
N ASN A 193 -77.83 12.00 33.49
CA ASN A 193 -77.98 12.87 34.66
C ASN A 193 -77.72 12.06 35.95
N VAL A 194 -77.16 12.70 36.98
CA VAL A 194 -76.66 12.04 38.21
C VAL A 194 -77.75 11.25 38.95
N SER A 195 -79.02 11.62 38.76
CA SER A 195 -80.20 10.96 39.34
C SER A 195 -80.52 9.58 38.74
N ASP A 196 -79.97 9.24 37.57
CA ASP A 196 -80.40 8.08 36.77
C ASP A 196 -79.60 6.78 37.05
N ALA A 197 -78.74 6.77 38.07
CA ALA A 197 -78.04 5.58 38.55
C ALA A 197 -77.91 5.60 40.08
N LYS A 198 -78.07 4.43 40.72
CA LYS A 198 -77.89 4.27 42.17
C LYS A 198 -76.47 4.58 42.69
N ASP A 199 -75.50 4.62 41.78
CA ASP A 199 -74.07 4.74 42.11
C ASP A 199 -73.48 6.10 41.66
N GLY A 200 -74.33 7.09 41.38
CA GLY A 200 -73.96 8.33 40.68
C GLY A 200 -73.22 9.39 41.50
N PHE A 201 -73.27 9.34 42.83
CA PHE A 201 -72.51 10.23 43.71
C PHE A 201 -72.58 9.71 45.16
N VAL A 202 -71.43 9.46 45.80
CA VAL A 202 -71.34 9.19 47.25
C VAL A 202 -70.42 10.23 47.84
N GLU A 203 -71.00 11.15 48.60
CA GLU A 203 -70.24 12.12 49.39
C GLU A 203 -69.78 11.42 50.68
N CYS A 204 -68.46 11.36 50.91
CA CYS A 204 -67.86 10.84 52.14
C CYS A 204 -67.39 12.03 53.00
N PRO A 205 -68.25 12.62 53.84
CA PRO A 205 -67.82 13.65 54.78
C PRO A 205 -66.92 13.05 55.86
N SER A 206 -65.82 13.74 56.16
CA SER A 206 -64.91 13.38 57.25
C SER A 206 -65.61 13.56 58.61
N PHE A 207 -65.76 12.48 59.36
CA PHE A 207 -66.16 12.49 60.77
C PHE A 207 -64.93 12.14 61.62
N GLU A 208 -64.64 12.93 62.65
CA GLU A 208 -63.55 12.66 63.60
C GLU A 208 -64.02 11.57 64.57
N ASP A 209 -63.48 10.36 64.39
CA ASP A 209 -63.71 9.22 65.28
C ASP A 209 -62.74 9.26 66.46
N ASP A 210 -63.23 9.67 67.62
CA ASP A 210 -62.48 9.74 68.88
C ASP A 210 -62.00 8.36 69.40
N GLY A 211 -62.39 7.25 68.76
CA GLY A 211 -61.89 5.90 69.04
C GLY A 211 -60.64 5.50 68.25
N PHE A 212 -60.16 6.36 67.34
CA PHE A 212 -59.14 6.00 66.37
C PHE A 212 -57.71 6.38 66.81
N SER A 213 -57.11 5.56 67.68
CA SER A 213 -55.69 5.73 68.06
C SER A 213 -54.77 5.18 66.96
N LEU A 214 -54.28 6.04 66.08
CA LEU A 214 -53.28 5.70 65.05
C LEU A 214 -51.92 5.39 65.70
N LEU A 215 -51.56 4.11 65.77
CA LEU A 215 -50.16 3.69 65.90
C LEU A 215 -49.42 4.08 64.62
N LYS A 216 -48.56 5.10 64.70
CA LYS A 216 -47.69 5.49 63.59
C LYS A 216 -46.68 4.36 63.34
N LYS A 217 -46.99 3.50 62.36
CA LYS A 217 -46.04 2.52 61.83
C LYS A 217 -45.37 3.12 60.60
N GLU A 218 -44.05 3.29 60.68
CA GLU A 218 -43.24 3.63 59.51
C GLU A 218 -43.26 2.45 58.53
N LEU A 219 -43.37 2.78 57.25
CA LEU A 219 -43.52 1.84 56.15
C LEU A 219 -42.48 2.23 55.11
N ASP A 220 -41.45 1.42 54.97
CA ASP A 220 -40.55 1.55 53.83
C ASP A 220 -41.29 1.13 52.56
N LYS A 221 -41.26 2.01 51.56
CA LYS A 221 -41.83 1.77 50.23
C LYS A 221 -40.79 2.16 49.18
N GLY A 222 -40.25 1.17 48.48
CA GLY A 222 -39.52 1.40 47.24
C GLY A 222 -40.50 1.72 46.11
N ILE A 223 -40.21 2.76 45.31
CA ILE A 223 -40.91 3.04 44.05
C ILE A 223 -39.95 2.73 42.91
N GLN A 224 -40.25 1.68 42.14
CA GLN A 224 -39.51 1.35 40.92
C GLN A 224 -40.26 1.94 39.72
N ALA A 225 -39.63 2.89 39.03
CA ALA A 225 -40.20 3.59 37.87
C ALA A 225 -39.99 2.85 36.53
N VAL A 226 -39.36 1.68 36.56
CA VAL A 226 -39.08 0.85 35.38
C VAL A 226 -40.15 -0.23 35.25
N PRO A 227 -40.73 -0.46 34.06
CA PRO A 227 -41.68 -1.56 33.85
C PRO A 227 -41.02 -2.90 34.20
N VAL A 228 -41.79 -3.81 34.82
CA VAL A 228 -41.31 -5.14 35.20
C VAL A 228 -40.74 -5.85 33.97
N LEU A 229 -39.42 -6.07 33.98
CA LEU A 229 -38.74 -6.84 32.94
C LEU A 229 -38.91 -8.32 33.25
N THR A 230 -39.47 -9.07 32.31
CA THR A 230 -39.51 -10.53 32.37
C THR A 230 -38.44 -11.08 31.44
N ASP A 231 -37.45 -11.78 31.99
CA ASP A 231 -36.50 -12.52 31.19
C ASP A 231 -37.09 -13.90 30.84
N ASN A 232 -37.15 -14.22 29.55
CA ASN A 232 -37.72 -15.47 29.04
C ASN A 232 -36.66 -16.18 28.18
N GLY A 233 -36.03 -17.21 28.73
CA GLY A 233 -35.16 -18.11 27.97
C GLY A 233 -35.97 -19.19 27.24
N ASN A 234 -35.72 -19.38 25.95
CA ASN A 234 -36.25 -20.50 25.17
C ASN A 234 -35.09 -21.41 24.73
N GLN A 235 -35.16 -22.70 25.09
CA GLN A 235 -34.21 -23.71 24.63
C GLN A 235 -34.98 -24.81 23.87
N THR A 236 -34.64 -25.00 22.59
CA THR A 236 -35.29 -25.98 21.71
C THR A 236 -34.65 -27.35 21.87
N GLU A 237 -35.48 -28.39 22.03
CA GLU A 237 -35.03 -29.78 22.08
C GLU A 237 -34.63 -30.26 20.66
N TRP A 238 -33.37 -30.66 20.46
CA TRP A 238 -32.91 -31.14 19.15
C TRP A 238 -33.36 -32.57 18.91
N ARG A 239 -34.45 -32.77 18.16
CA ARG A 239 -34.86 -34.10 17.66
C ARG A 239 -34.00 -34.47 16.45
N LYS A 240 -33.41 -35.67 16.41
CA LYS A 240 -32.58 -36.16 15.30
C LYS A 240 -33.44 -36.79 14.19
N PRO A 241 -33.82 -36.10 13.09
CA PRO A 241 -34.40 -36.79 11.94
C PRO A 241 -33.31 -37.64 11.26
N ARG A 242 -33.60 -38.93 11.03
CA ARG A 242 -32.76 -39.80 10.18
C ARG A 242 -33.41 -39.90 8.81
N ASN A 243 -32.71 -39.46 7.77
CA ASN A 243 -33.15 -39.69 6.40
C ASN A 243 -33.01 -41.20 6.09
N ALA A 244 -34.08 -41.82 5.59
CA ALA A 244 -34.10 -43.21 5.15
C ALA A 244 -34.46 -43.25 3.66
N VAL A 245 -33.66 -43.98 2.87
CA VAL A 245 -33.85 -44.17 1.43
C VAL A 245 -33.78 -45.66 1.13
N THR A 246 -34.67 -46.16 0.27
CA THR A 246 -34.61 -47.53 -0.28
C THR A 246 -34.22 -47.47 -1.75
N GLN A 247 -33.19 -48.22 -2.14
CA GLN A 247 -32.77 -48.40 -3.53
C GLN A 247 -33.17 -49.80 -4.01
N TYR A 248 -33.79 -49.91 -5.18
CA TYR A 248 -34.11 -51.19 -5.83
C TYR A 248 -32.94 -51.63 -6.72
N SER A 249 -32.57 -52.92 -6.66
CA SER A 249 -31.62 -53.54 -7.60
C SER A 249 -32.35 -54.02 -8.87
N ALA A 250 -31.66 -53.99 -10.02
CA ALA A 250 -32.21 -54.47 -11.28
C ALA A 250 -32.52 -55.97 -11.21
N ARG A 251 -33.64 -56.42 -11.82
CA ARG A 251 -33.97 -57.84 -11.94
C ARG A 251 -32.83 -58.58 -12.66
N THR A 252 -32.13 -59.44 -11.95
CA THR A 252 -31.16 -60.37 -12.56
C THR A 252 -31.93 -61.51 -13.24
N LEU A 253 -31.52 -61.89 -14.45
CA LEU A 253 -32.04 -63.08 -15.13
C LEU A 253 -31.78 -64.32 -14.27
N GLU A 254 -32.80 -65.17 -14.11
CA GLU A 254 -32.68 -66.45 -13.41
C GLU A 254 -31.59 -67.31 -14.06
N GLU A 255 -30.83 -68.07 -13.25
CA GLU A 255 -29.70 -68.87 -13.73
C GLU A 255 -30.09 -69.85 -14.84
N LYS A 256 -31.31 -70.38 -14.82
CA LYS A 256 -31.86 -71.22 -15.90
C LYS A 256 -31.88 -70.51 -17.24
N SER A 257 -32.32 -69.26 -17.27
CA SER A 257 -32.35 -68.45 -18.50
C SER A 257 -30.95 -68.09 -18.98
N LYS A 258 -29.99 -67.90 -18.06
CA LYS A 258 -28.57 -67.70 -18.43
C LYS A 258 -27.98 -68.96 -19.08
N ASP A 259 -28.32 -70.14 -18.58
CA ASP A 259 -27.85 -71.39 -19.16
C ASP A 259 -28.47 -71.70 -20.52
N ASP A 260 -29.73 -71.32 -20.74
CA ASP A 260 -30.37 -71.44 -22.06
C ASP A 260 -29.76 -70.47 -23.08
N ILE A 261 -29.42 -69.23 -22.67
CA ILE A 261 -28.68 -68.27 -23.51
C ILE A 261 -27.26 -68.78 -23.82
N LYS A 262 -26.57 -69.38 -22.84
CA LYS A 262 -25.26 -70.04 -23.04
C LYS A 262 -25.34 -71.27 -23.95
N ARG A 263 -26.51 -71.89 -24.11
CA ARG A 263 -26.71 -72.98 -25.07
C ARG A 263 -27.05 -72.48 -26.47
N ALA A 264 -27.73 -71.33 -26.58
CA ALA A 264 -28.02 -70.62 -27.83
C ALA A 264 -26.79 -69.91 -28.45
N THR A 265 -25.60 -70.18 -27.93
CA THR A 265 -24.32 -69.55 -28.27
C THR A 265 -23.96 -69.61 -29.76
N THR A 266 -24.41 -70.62 -30.51
CA THR A 266 -24.15 -70.69 -31.96
C THR A 266 -24.82 -69.56 -32.74
N ASP A 267 -26.06 -69.22 -32.41
CA ASP A 267 -26.82 -68.19 -33.12
C ASP A 267 -26.28 -66.80 -32.78
N ILE A 268 -25.91 -66.58 -31.51
CA ILE A 268 -25.29 -65.33 -31.06
C ILE A 268 -23.89 -65.16 -31.66
N ILE A 269 -23.07 -66.21 -31.69
CA ILE A 269 -21.74 -66.14 -32.33
C ILE A 269 -21.88 -65.82 -33.82
N SER A 270 -22.82 -66.46 -34.53
CA SER A 270 -23.06 -66.17 -35.95
C SER A 270 -23.51 -64.72 -36.19
N PHE A 271 -24.27 -64.14 -35.25
CA PHE A 271 -24.67 -62.74 -35.29
C PHE A 271 -23.47 -61.81 -35.04
N ILE A 272 -22.63 -62.13 -34.05
CA ILE A 272 -21.42 -61.36 -33.76
C ILE A 272 -20.51 -61.37 -34.98
N GLU A 273 -20.18 -62.53 -35.55
CA GLU A 273 -19.35 -62.65 -36.76
C GLU A 273 -19.89 -61.84 -37.95
N LYS A 274 -21.22 -61.74 -38.09
CA LYS A 274 -21.86 -60.93 -39.13
C LYS A 274 -21.76 -59.42 -38.86
N VAL A 275 -21.72 -59.00 -37.59
CA VAL A 275 -21.72 -57.59 -37.19
C VAL A 275 -20.29 -57.05 -37.01
N THR A 276 -19.32 -57.90 -36.66
CA THR A 276 -17.91 -57.52 -36.43
C THR A 276 -17.34 -56.64 -37.55
N PRO A 277 -17.51 -56.96 -38.86
CA PRO A 277 -16.95 -56.12 -39.92
C PRO A 277 -17.53 -54.70 -39.97
N ARG A 278 -18.78 -54.51 -39.52
CA ARG A 278 -19.39 -53.16 -39.45
C ARG A 278 -18.81 -52.35 -38.31
N PHE A 279 -18.49 -53.02 -37.20
CA PHE A 279 -17.85 -52.40 -36.05
C PHE A 279 -16.39 -52.05 -36.35
N GLU A 280 -15.66 -52.95 -37.02
CA GLU A 280 -14.29 -52.71 -37.50
C GLU A 280 -14.22 -51.50 -38.44
N LEU A 281 -15.18 -51.37 -39.38
CA LEU A 281 -15.23 -50.23 -40.28
C LEU A 281 -15.44 -48.90 -39.52
N ALA A 282 -16.30 -48.89 -38.50
CA ALA A 282 -16.54 -47.71 -37.69
C ALA A 282 -15.31 -47.32 -36.84
N LEU A 283 -14.60 -48.31 -36.29
CA LEU A 283 -13.36 -48.10 -35.56
C LEU A 283 -12.27 -47.54 -36.48
N GLN A 284 -12.08 -48.13 -37.66
CA GLN A 284 -11.13 -47.62 -38.66
C GLN A 284 -11.45 -46.18 -39.07
N GLN A 285 -12.73 -45.84 -39.24
CA GLN A 285 -13.12 -44.48 -39.60
C GLN A 285 -12.79 -43.46 -38.50
N ASN A 286 -12.96 -43.83 -37.22
CA ASN A 286 -12.59 -42.97 -36.09
C ASN A 286 -11.06 -42.85 -35.92
N GLU A 287 -10.30 -43.89 -36.24
CA GLU A 287 -8.82 -43.87 -36.15
C GLU A 287 -8.18 -43.08 -37.30
N ILE A 288 -8.76 -43.13 -38.52
CA ILE A 288 -8.26 -42.40 -39.68
C ILE A 288 -8.33 -40.88 -39.48
N LEU A 289 -9.39 -40.38 -38.84
CA LEU A 289 -9.59 -38.96 -38.60
C LEU A 289 -10.44 -38.75 -37.35
N ASP A 290 -9.87 -38.08 -36.36
CA ASP A 290 -10.65 -37.56 -35.23
C ASP A 290 -11.39 -36.29 -35.67
N VAL A 291 -12.69 -36.42 -35.94
CA VAL A 291 -13.57 -35.30 -36.34
C VAL A 291 -13.84 -34.35 -35.16
N PHE A 292 -13.54 -34.76 -33.94
CA PHE A 292 -13.79 -33.99 -32.73
C PHE A 292 -12.54 -33.32 -32.17
N TYR A 293 -11.38 -33.49 -32.82
CA TYR A 293 -10.16 -32.77 -32.47
C TYR A 293 -10.29 -31.30 -32.92
N ASP A 294 -10.32 -30.39 -31.95
CA ASP A 294 -10.36 -28.96 -32.21
C ASP A 294 -8.95 -28.41 -32.36
N ASP A 295 -8.48 -28.34 -33.61
CA ASP A 295 -7.17 -27.76 -33.94
C ASP A 295 -7.00 -26.35 -33.36
N TYR A 296 -8.09 -25.56 -33.25
CA TYR A 296 -8.05 -24.20 -32.70
C TYR A 296 -7.74 -24.17 -31.20
N LEU A 297 -8.15 -25.18 -30.44
CA LEU A 297 -7.84 -25.28 -29.01
C LEU A 297 -6.35 -25.58 -28.78
N SER A 298 -5.73 -26.37 -29.67
CA SER A 298 -4.30 -26.69 -29.60
C SER A 298 -3.38 -25.62 -30.21
N LEU A 299 -3.93 -24.74 -31.06
CA LEU A 299 -3.26 -23.53 -31.54
C LEU A 299 -3.40 -22.34 -30.58
N ALA A 300 -4.23 -22.48 -29.54
CA ALA A 300 -4.38 -21.50 -28.47
C ALA A 300 -3.29 -21.67 -27.39
N ASP A 301 -2.07 -22.04 -27.78
CA ASP A 301 -0.91 -21.63 -26.99
C ASP A 301 -0.96 -20.10 -26.93
N ASP A 302 -0.87 -19.56 -25.72
CA ASP A 302 -0.97 -18.14 -25.36
C ASP A 302 0.11 -17.27 -26.05
N GLU A 303 0.11 -17.17 -27.38
CA GLU A 303 0.74 -16.09 -28.11
C GLU A 303 -0.11 -14.83 -27.92
N THR A 304 0.06 -14.21 -26.75
CA THR A 304 -0.36 -12.84 -26.45
C THR A 304 0.37 -11.79 -27.30
N THR A 305 0.73 -12.09 -28.56
CA THR A 305 1.70 -11.29 -29.32
C THR A 305 1.38 -11.05 -30.80
N PHE A 306 0.40 -11.69 -31.43
CA PHE A 306 0.12 -11.38 -32.84
C PHE A 306 -1.38 -11.38 -33.20
N GLY A 307 -2.03 -10.21 -33.18
CA GLY A 307 -3.28 -10.03 -33.94
C GLY A 307 -4.29 -9.01 -33.46
N ALA A 308 -4.23 -8.55 -32.20
CA ALA A 308 -4.90 -7.29 -31.87
C ALA A 308 -3.99 -6.17 -32.35
N LYS A 309 -4.51 -5.22 -33.13
CA LYS A 309 -3.85 -3.93 -33.34
C LYS A 309 -3.73 -3.29 -31.95
N SER A 310 -2.66 -3.58 -31.20
CA SER A 310 -2.33 -2.81 -30.01
C SER A 310 -1.97 -1.44 -30.55
N ASP A 311 -2.91 -0.50 -30.45
CA ASP A 311 -2.68 0.88 -30.80
C ASP A 311 -1.42 1.32 -30.05
N ASN A 312 -0.28 1.45 -30.73
CA ASN A 312 1.00 1.84 -30.12
C ASN A 312 1.08 3.37 -29.93
N TYR A 313 -0.04 4.08 -30.03
CA TYR A 313 -0.14 5.52 -29.89
C TYR A 313 -1.12 5.85 -28.76
N LEU A 314 -0.95 7.02 -28.14
CA LEU A 314 -1.91 7.57 -27.19
C LEU A 314 -3.19 7.92 -27.94
N LYS A 315 -4.31 7.41 -27.47
CA LYS A 315 -5.61 7.70 -28.09
C LYS A 315 -6.25 8.88 -27.40
N GLU A 316 -6.67 9.91 -28.13
CA GLU A 316 -7.43 11.00 -27.50
C GLU A 316 -8.75 10.46 -26.94
N TYR A 317 -8.94 10.64 -25.62
CA TYR A 317 -10.15 10.24 -24.92
C TYR A 317 -11.17 11.38 -24.95
N GLN A 318 -10.75 12.59 -24.52
CA GLN A 318 -11.60 13.77 -24.48
C GLN A 318 -10.74 15.04 -24.34
N SER A 319 -11.22 16.16 -24.86
CA SER A 319 -10.60 17.48 -24.67
C SER A 319 -11.60 18.44 -24.03
N PHE A 320 -11.12 19.30 -23.13
CA PHE A 320 -11.92 20.28 -22.39
C PHE A 320 -11.39 21.68 -22.65
N THR A 321 -12.27 22.57 -23.12
CA THR A 321 -11.96 23.98 -23.34
C THR A 321 -13.23 24.79 -23.06
N ASP A 322 -13.11 25.82 -22.22
CA ASP A 322 -14.18 26.77 -21.99
C ASP A 322 -13.89 28.09 -22.72
N LEU A 323 -14.90 28.63 -23.41
CA LEU A 323 -14.75 29.84 -24.21
C LEU A 323 -14.66 31.14 -23.38
N GLN A 324 -15.12 31.12 -22.13
CA GLN A 324 -15.18 32.31 -21.27
C GLN A 324 -14.00 32.39 -20.30
N TYR A 325 -13.63 31.26 -19.69
CA TYR A 325 -12.71 31.21 -18.57
C TYR A 325 -11.35 30.60 -18.90
N SER A 326 -11.27 29.68 -19.89
CA SER A 326 -10.01 28.99 -20.21
C SER A 326 -9.36 29.48 -21.50
N LYS A 327 -10.14 29.88 -22.51
CA LYS A 327 -9.62 30.33 -23.80
C LYS A 327 -8.59 31.47 -23.65
N GLU A 328 -7.46 31.34 -24.35
CA GLU A 328 -6.34 32.30 -24.35
C GLU A 328 -5.61 32.45 -23.00
N LYS A 329 -5.92 31.59 -22.03
CA LYS A 329 -5.17 31.46 -20.77
C LYS A 329 -4.27 30.23 -20.83
N THR A 330 -3.13 30.26 -20.14
CA THR A 330 -2.25 29.09 -20.03
C THR A 330 -2.75 28.20 -18.91
N ILE A 331 -2.77 26.88 -19.14
CA ILE A 331 -2.98 25.94 -18.04
C ILE A 331 -1.69 25.87 -17.22
N THR A 332 -1.75 26.13 -15.92
CA THR A 332 -0.57 26.14 -15.06
C THR A 332 -0.35 24.80 -14.36
N ASP A 333 -1.41 24.21 -13.80
CA ASP A 333 -1.36 22.93 -13.11
C ASP A 333 -2.64 22.12 -13.35
N ILE A 334 -2.52 20.80 -13.21
CA ILE A 334 -3.59 19.82 -13.39
C ILE A 334 -3.55 18.85 -12.20
N GLN A 335 -4.71 18.65 -11.57
CA GLN A 335 -4.86 17.62 -10.55
C GLN A 335 -6.11 16.78 -10.77
N TRP A 336 -5.93 15.47 -10.67
CA TRP A 336 -7.02 14.52 -10.62
C TRP A 336 -7.65 14.50 -9.24
N HIS A 337 -8.97 14.35 -9.19
CA HIS A 337 -9.63 14.15 -7.91
C HIS A 337 -9.20 12.79 -7.32
N PRO A 338 -8.72 12.71 -6.06
CA PRO A 338 -8.11 11.48 -5.52
C PRO A 338 -9.09 10.31 -5.34
N VAL A 339 -10.35 10.60 -5.00
CA VAL A 339 -11.37 9.55 -4.75
C VAL A 339 -12.38 9.36 -5.90
N ILE A 340 -12.90 10.44 -6.49
CA ILE A 340 -13.96 10.39 -7.50
C ILE A 340 -13.36 10.32 -8.91
N LYS A 341 -13.54 9.17 -9.57
CA LYS A 341 -13.04 8.93 -10.93
C LYS A 341 -13.81 9.74 -11.98
N GLY A 342 -13.07 10.41 -12.87
CA GLY A 342 -13.62 11.22 -13.97
C GLY A 342 -13.87 12.68 -13.62
N ILE A 343 -13.28 13.17 -12.52
CA ILE A 343 -13.21 14.59 -12.17
C ILE A 343 -11.76 15.03 -12.26
N ILE A 344 -11.53 16.16 -12.93
CA ILE A 344 -10.21 16.76 -13.12
C ILE A 344 -10.31 18.26 -12.85
N ALA A 345 -9.38 18.78 -12.05
CA ALA A 345 -9.26 20.20 -11.79
C ALA A 345 -8.09 20.77 -12.59
N VAL A 346 -8.28 21.99 -13.09
CA VAL A 346 -7.34 22.71 -13.95
C VAL A 346 -7.24 24.16 -13.48
N SER A 347 -6.03 24.65 -13.25
CA SER A 347 -5.80 26.07 -12.99
C SER A 347 -5.46 26.80 -14.29
N CYS A 348 -6.11 27.95 -14.50
CA CYS A 348 -5.86 28.81 -15.65
C CYS A 348 -5.21 30.10 -15.17
N GLY A 349 -4.05 30.46 -15.74
CA GLY A 349 -3.34 31.70 -15.48
C GLY A 349 -3.08 32.49 -16.77
N GLU A 350 -2.71 33.76 -16.65
CA GLU A 350 -2.35 34.56 -17.82
C GLU A 350 -0.94 34.17 -18.34
N GLY A 351 -0.83 33.78 -19.61
CA GLY A 351 0.43 33.40 -20.25
C GLY A 351 1.35 34.57 -20.64
N LEU A 352 1.30 35.67 -19.89
CA LEU A 352 1.98 36.92 -20.22
C LEU A 352 3.37 37.00 -19.58
N SER A 353 4.32 37.61 -20.29
CA SER A 353 5.63 37.96 -19.72
C SER A 353 5.48 38.98 -18.59
N PHE A 354 6.52 39.13 -17.76
CA PHE A 354 6.46 40.09 -16.65
C PHE A 354 6.17 41.52 -17.13
N ASP A 355 6.84 41.98 -18.19
CA ASP A 355 6.64 43.31 -18.74
C ASP A 355 5.21 43.46 -19.32
N ASP A 356 4.74 42.44 -20.06
CA ASP A 356 3.37 42.45 -20.60
C ASP A 356 2.30 42.42 -19.49
N ARG A 357 2.59 41.77 -18.35
CA ARG A 357 1.71 41.78 -17.18
C ARG A 357 1.66 43.16 -16.54
N VAL A 358 2.76 43.89 -16.49
CA VAL A 358 2.80 45.27 -15.98
C VAL A 358 1.99 46.20 -16.88
N ASP A 359 2.13 46.08 -18.20
CA ASP A 359 1.38 46.88 -19.17
C ASP A 359 -0.12 46.57 -19.14
N ASN A 360 -0.49 45.30 -18.95
CA ASN A 360 -1.88 44.85 -18.87
C ASN A 360 -2.44 44.76 -17.44
N PHE A 361 -1.75 45.32 -16.45
CA PHE A 361 -2.07 45.14 -15.03
C PHE A 361 -3.53 45.49 -14.68
N SER A 362 -4.09 46.54 -15.30
CA SER A 362 -5.48 46.94 -15.09
C SER A 362 -6.48 45.88 -15.56
N ARG A 363 -6.17 45.17 -16.66
CA ARG A 363 -7.02 44.09 -17.18
C ARG A 363 -6.93 42.86 -16.29
N ILE A 364 -5.71 42.51 -15.85
CA ILE A 364 -5.46 41.35 -14.99
C ILE A 364 -6.20 41.53 -13.65
N LEU A 365 -6.12 42.71 -13.03
CA LEU A 365 -6.84 43.01 -11.79
C LEU A 365 -8.38 42.96 -11.92
N MET A 366 -8.92 43.17 -13.11
CA MET A 366 -10.37 43.10 -13.35
C MET A 366 -10.86 41.69 -13.65
N THR A 367 -9.96 40.77 -14.02
CA THR A 367 -10.28 39.40 -14.35
C THR A 367 -10.08 38.52 -13.12
N SER A 368 -11.13 37.82 -12.68
CA SER A 368 -11.00 36.83 -11.61
C SER A 368 -10.14 35.65 -12.08
N SER A 369 -9.15 35.26 -11.26
CA SER A 369 -8.41 34.02 -11.44
C SER A 369 -9.24 32.84 -10.93
N LEU A 370 -9.34 31.78 -11.74
CA LEU A 370 -10.25 30.67 -11.51
C LEU A 370 -9.55 29.32 -11.66
N VAL A 371 -9.93 28.35 -10.80
CA VAL A 371 -9.68 26.92 -11.03
C VAL A 371 -10.97 26.29 -11.56
N LEU A 372 -10.86 25.60 -12.69
CA LEU A 372 -11.94 24.91 -13.36
C LEU A 372 -11.98 23.45 -12.88
N ILE A 373 -13.10 23.00 -12.33
CA ILE A 373 -13.33 21.58 -12.06
C ILE A 373 -14.18 21.01 -13.19
N TRP A 374 -13.62 20.10 -13.97
CA TRP A 374 -14.27 19.42 -15.07
C TRP A 374 -14.77 18.03 -14.68
N SER A 375 -15.82 17.57 -15.36
CA SER A 375 -16.31 16.20 -15.28
C SER A 375 -16.29 15.58 -16.67
N PHE A 376 -15.94 14.31 -16.77
CA PHE A 376 -15.98 13.58 -18.04
C PHE A 376 -17.40 13.41 -18.60
N SER A 377 -18.42 13.65 -17.78
CA SER A 377 -19.82 13.59 -18.22
C SER A 377 -20.21 14.81 -19.07
N ASP A 378 -19.63 15.98 -18.78
CA ASP A 378 -19.87 17.23 -19.53
C ASP A 378 -18.54 17.88 -19.93
N PRO A 379 -18.12 17.75 -21.20
CA PRO A 379 -16.91 18.39 -21.71
C PRO A 379 -17.08 19.87 -22.04
N ILE A 380 -18.31 20.38 -22.07
CA ILE A 380 -18.62 21.72 -22.57
C ILE A 380 -18.62 22.71 -21.41
N HIS A 381 -19.18 22.33 -20.26
CA HIS A 381 -19.28 23.21 -19.10
C HIS A 381 -18.48 22.70 -17.90
N PRO A 382 -17.68 23.56 -17.24
CA PRO A 382 -17.03 23.19 -15.99
C PRO A 382 -18.09 22.95 -14.91
N LEU A 383 -17.88 21.95 -14.06
CA LEU A 383 -18.81 21.56 -13.01
C LEU A 383 -18.82 22.54 -11.82
N ALA A 384 -17.67 23.12 -11.51
CA ALA A 384 -17.50 24.16 -10.49
C ALA A 384 -16.29 25.05 -10.81
N LEU A 385 -16.35 26.30 -10.36
CA LEU A 385 -15.32 27.33 -10.56
C LEU A 385 -14.80 27.77 -9.20
N LEU A 386 -13.52 27.61 -8.89
CA LEU A 386 -12.93 28.11 -7.64
C LEU A 386 -12.31 29.49 -7.87
N GLU A 387 -12.85 30.51 -7.21
CA GLU A 387 -12.34 31.88 -7.25
C GLU A 387 -11.09 32.01 -6.38
N ALA A 388 -10.05 32.60 -6.94
CA ALA A 388 -8.78 32.89 -6.29
C ALA A 388 -8.51 34.40 -6.27
N PRO A 389 -7.74 34.90 -5.29
CA PRO A 389 -7.37 36.31 -5.25
C PRO A 389 -6.41 36.72 -6.38
N ASP A 390 -5.58 35.78 -6.87
CA ASP A 390 -4.60 35.99 -7.93
C ASP A 390 -4.32 34.66 -8.67
N ASP A 391 -3.56 34.70 -9.76
CA ASP A 391 -3.27 33.54 -10.62
C ASP A 391 -2.62 32.40 -9.83
N ILE A 392 -3.17 31.19 -9.99
CA ILE A 392 -2.68 29.99 -9.31
C ILE A 392 -1.68 29.27 -10.21
N PHE A 393 -0.51 28.95 -9.68
CA PHE A 393 0.55 28.24 -10.40
C PHE A 393 0.70 26.78 -10.00
N SER A 394 0.36 26.45 -8.76
CA SER A 394 0.39 25.08 -8.23
C SER A 394 -0.77 24.89 -7.26
N PHE A 395 -1.47 23.77 -7.35
CA PHE A 395 -2.49 23.42 -6.37
C PHE A 395 -2.57 21.90 -6.17
N LYS A 396 -3.03 21.47 -5.00
CA LYS A 396 -3.17 20.04 -4.65
C LYS A 396 -4.43 19.80 -3.83
N PHE A 397 -5.14 18.72 -4.16
CA PHE A 397 -6.16 18.14 -3.28
C PHE A 397 -5.50 17.57 -2.03
N ASN A 398 -6.16 17.71 -0.89
CA ASN A 398 -5.74 17.03 0.32
C ASN A 398 -6.00 15.51 0.17
N PRO A 399 -4.97 14.64 0.36
CA PRO A 399 -5.12 13.19 0.23
C PRO A 399 -6.07 12.56 1.26
N SER A 400 -6.12 13.09 2.48
CA SER A 400 -6.98 12.56 3.56
C SER A 400 -8.43 13.06 3.43
N ASP A 401 -8.62 14.34 3.13
CA ASP A 401 -9.93 14.94 2.92
C ASP A 401 -10.00 15.63 1.54
N PRO A 402 -10.52 14.94 0.51
CA PRO A 402 -10.60 15.47 -0.85
C PRO A 402 -11.41 16.76 -1.00
N ASN A 403 -12.19 17.14 0.02
CA ASN A 403 -12.96 18.39 -0.03
C ASN A 403 -12.10 19.63 0.22
N ILE A 404 -10.86 19.47 0.68
CA ILE A 404 -9.94 20.57 0.93
C ILE A 404 -8.95 20.66 -0.22
N ILE A 405 -8.79 21.85 -0.77
CA ILE A 405 -7.84 22.16 -1.84
C ILE A 405 -6.93 23.27 -1.35
N ALA A 406 -5.61 23.11 -1.52
CA ALA A 406 -4.63 24.16 -1.29
C ALA A 406 -4.02 24.59 -2.61
N GLY A 407 -3.76 25.89 -2.77
CA GLY A 407 -3.15 26.45 -3.97
C GLY A 407 -2.27 27.64 -3.68
N GLY A 408 -1.29 27.84 -4.55
CA GLY A 408 -0.26 28.86 -4.46
C GLY A 408 -0.44 29.91 -5.53
N CYS A 409 -0.49 31.16 -5.10
CA CYS A 409 -0.68 32.31 -5.98
C CYS A 409 0.65 32.87 -6.49
N ILE A 410 0.59 33.63 -7.60
CA ILE A 410 1.72 34.37 -8.16
C ILE A 410 2.31 35.41 -7.20
N ASN A 411 1.49 35.97 -6.31
CA ASN A 411 1.92 36.93 -5.29
C ASN A 411 2.60 36.29 -4.07
N GLY A 412 2.75 34.96 -4.05
CA GLY A 412 3.40 34.21 -2.97
C GLY A 412 2.47 33.77 -1.83
N GLN A 413 1.20 34.16 -1.85
CA GLN A 413 0.21 33.71 -0.87
C GLN A 413 -0.27 32.29 -1.16
N ILE A 414 -0.72 31.61 -0.10
CA ILE A 414 -1.35 30.30 -0.15
C ILE A 414 -2.83 30.46 0.19
N VAL A 415 -3.66 29.76 -0.56
CA VAL A 415 -5.11 29.85 -0.52
C VAL A 415 -5.68 28.46 -0.24
N LEU A 416 -6.74 28.41 0.56
CA LEU A 416 -7.50 27.20 0.86
C LEU A 416 -8.94 27.31 0.35
N TRP A 417 -9.42 26.26 -0.31
CA TRP A 417 -10.83 26.09 -0.67
C TRP A 417 -11.42 24.88 0.05
N ASP A 418 -12.70 24.98 0.38
CA ASP A 418 -13.51 23.90 0.93
C ASP A 418 -14.70 23.67 -0.02
N ILE A 419 -14.73 22.49 -0.66
CA ILE A 419 -15.77 22.11 -1.62
C ILE A 419 -16.86 21.23 -0.98
N THR A 420 -16.91 21.11 0.34
CA THR A 420 -17.85 20.21 1.06
C THR A 420 -19.31 20.44 0.66
N ASN A 421 -19.76 21.70 0.54
CA ASN A 421 -21.12 22.06 0.14
C ASN A 421 -21.48 21.62 -1.30
N HIS A 422 -20.48 21.42 -2.16
CA HIS A 422 -20.66 21.03 -3.57
C HIS A 422 -20.26 19.58 -3.84
N SER A 423 -19.77 18.86 -2.83
CA SER A 423 -19.35 17.46 -2.92
C SER A 423 -20.47 16.52 -3.39
N GLU A 424 -21.72 16.75 -3.00
CA GLU A 424 -22.86 15.97 -3.49
C GLU A 424 -23.11 16.19 -4.98
N ARG A 425 -22.95 17.43 -5.49
CA ARG A 425 -23.08 17.74 -6.92
C ARG A 425 -21.96 17.07 -7.74
N LEU A 426 -20.74 17.03 -7.19
CA LEU A 426 -19.61 16.29 -7.77
C LEU A 426 -19.91 14.78 -7.89
N ARG A 427 -20.62 14.20 -6.93
CA ARG A 427 -20.98 12.76 -6.92
C ARG A 427 -22.19 12.41 -7.79
N THR A 428 -23.24 13.24 -7.74
CA THR A 428 -24.56 12.97 -8.36
C THR A 428 -24.61 13.24 -9.85
N HIS A 429 -23.73 14.08 -10.40
CA HIS A 429 -23.67 14.36 -11.83
C HIS A 429 -23.42 13.09 -12.68
N ARG A 430 -22.91 12.00 -12.08
CA ARG A 430 -22.81 10.68 -12.72
C ARG A 430 -24.15 10.02 -13.06
N GLN A 431 -25.27 10.41 -12.44
CA GLN A 431 -26.55 9.69 -12.56
C GLN A 431 -27.58 10.36 -13.49
N SER A 432 -27.42 11.63 -13.87
CA SER A 432 -28.50 12.39 -14.52
C SER A 432 -28.71 12.10 -16.01
N HIS A 433 -27.82 11.38 -16.69
CA HIS A 433 -28.02 11.03 -18.11
C HIS A 433 -28.74 9.71 -18.38
N GLY A 434 -29.24 9.04 -17.34
CA GLY A 434 -30.11 7.87 -17.46
C GLY A 434 -31.36 8.00 -16.60
N GLN A 435 -32.45 8.48 -17.19
CA GLN A 435 -33.82 8.54 -16.61
C GLN A 435 -34.12 9.68 -15.63
N SER A 436 -34.62 10.80 -16.16
CA SER A 436 -35.76 11.49 -15.54
C SER A 436 -36.52 12.34 -16.57
N LYS A 437 -37.47 11.72 -17.27
CA LYS A 437 -38.67 12.43 -17.72
C LYS A 437 -39.72 12.21 -16.64
N LYS A 438 -39.77 13.07 -15.63
CA LYS A 438 -40.94 13.21 -14.76
C LYS A 438 -41.58 14.56 -15.01
N ASN A 439 -42.82 14.48 -15.48
CA ASN A 439 -43.77 15.57 -15.66
C ASN A 439 -43.86 16.45 -14.40
N SER A 440 -43.54 17.74 -14.53
CA SER A 440 -44.07 18.78 -13.65
C SER A 440 -44.92 19.71 -14.49
N MET A 441 -46.22 19.41 -14.57
CA MET A 441 -47.23 20.35 -15.06
C MET A 441 -47.74 21.06 -13.81
N ASN A 442 -47.01 22.08 -13.35
CA ASN A 442 -47.44 23.09 -12.37
C ASN A 442 -46.35 24.17 -12.18
N SER A 443 -45.98 24.88 -13.24
CA SER A 443 -45.44 26.23 -13.12
C SER A 443 -46.03 27.10 -14.23
N LEU A 444 -46.42 28.33 -13.86
CA LEU A 444 -47.03 29.30 -14.75
C LEU A 444 -45.99 29.76 -15.79
N PRO A 445 -46.35 29.86 -17.09
CA PRO A 445 -45.42 30.35 -18.10
C PRO A 445 -45.23 31.86 -17.94
N GLY A 446 -43.99 32.30 -17.64
CA GLY A 446 -43.58 33.70 -17.80
C GLY A 446 -42.74 34.35 -16.71
N PHE A 447 -42.33 33.65 -15.64
CA PHE A 447 -41.53 34.24 -14.55
C PHE A 447 -40.52 33.26 -13.90
N GLU A 448 -39.84 32.44 -14.71
CA GLU A 448 -38.67 31.69 -14.26
C GLU A 448 -37.54 31.94 -15.26
N ASP A 449 -36.48 32.62 -14.82
CA ASP A 449 -35.24 32.79 -15.57
C ASP A 449 -34.56 31.41 -15.73
N GLU A 450 -34.76 30.77 -16.88
CA GLU A 450 -34.07 29.53 -17.29
C GLU A 450 -32.54 29.66 -17.31
N SER A 451 -31.99 30.86 -17.16
CA SER A 451 -30.54 31.14 -17.15
C SER A 451 -29.82 30.80 -15.84
N SER A 452 -30.54 30.48 -14.76
CA SER A 452 -29.95 30.31 -13.42
C SER A 452 -29.56 28.87 -13.07
N PHE A 453 -30.06 27.86 -13.79
CA PHE A 453 -29.71 26.45 -13.55
C PHE A 453 -28.50 25.95 -14.35
N ASP A 454 -28.13 26.67 -15.42
CA ASP A 454 -27.03 26.32 -16.34
C ASP A 454 -25.68 26.99 -16.00
N GLN A 455 -25.63 27.89 -15.00
CA GLN A 455 -24.38 28.55 -14.65
C GLN A 455 -23.60 27.76 -13.60
N SER A 456 -22.37 27.37 -13.95
CA SER A 456 -21.44 26.68 -13.04
C SER A 456 -21.22 27.49 -11.77
N PRO A 457 -21.37 26.89 -10.57
CA PRO A 457 -21.24 27.63 -9.31
C PRO A 457 -19.80 28.14 -9.11
N ILE A 458 -19.69 29.42 -8.73
CA ILE A 458 -18.43 30.05 -8.34
C ILE A 458 -18.26 29.92 -6.82
N LEU A 459 -17.15 29.31 -6.40
CA LEU A 459 -16.79 29.02 -5.04
C LEU A 459 -15.66 29.92 -4.58
N ARG A 460 -15.91 30.69 -3.53
CA ARG A 460 -14.88 31.55 -2.94
C ARG A 460 -13.95 30.77 -2.04
N TYR A 461 -12.69 31.19 -2.00
CA TYR A 461 -11.72 30.68 -1.05
C TYR A 461 -12.17 30.91 0.40
N CYS A 462 -11.76 30.00 1.29
CA CYS A 462 -12.11 30.02 2.71
C CYS A 462 -11.08 30.75 3.57
N ALA A 463 -9.80 30.69 3.18
CA ALA A 463 -8.71 31.35 3.87
C ALA A 463 -7.55 31.67 2.93
N VAL A 464 -6.88 32.80 3.19
CA VAL A 464 -5.63 33.20 2.53
C VAL A 464 -4.53 33.42 3.57
N SER A 465 -3.29 33.10 3.23
CA SER A 465 -2.14 33.32 4.12
C SER A 465 -1.76 34.79 4.32
N SER A 466 -1.06 35.08 5.42
CA SER A 466 -0.59 36.43 5.73
C SER A 466 0.47 36.89 4.71
N ILE A 467 0.22 38.01 4.02
CA ILE A 467 1.13 38.57 2.99
C ILE A 467 2.56 38.73 3.54
N GLU A 468 2.72 39.22 4.78
CA GLU A 468 4.04 39.48 5.37
C GLU A 468 4.87 38.23 5.65
N HIS A 469 4.21 37.09 5.89
CA HIS A 469 4.87 35.85 6.30
C HIS A 469 4.90 34.79 5.20
N SER A 470 4.23 35.06 4.08
CA SER A 470 4.17 34.22 2.88
C SER A 470 5.42 34.38 2.01
N HIS A 471 5.46 33.65 0.90
CA HIS A 471 6.52 33.83 -0.07
C HIS A 471 6.46 35.23 -0.70
N LYS A 472 7.60 35.72 -1.20
CA LYS A 472 7.71 37.02 -1.87
C LYS A 472 7.51 36.93 -3.38
N THR A 473 7.67 35.73 -3.94
CA THR A 473 7.56 35.42 -5.36
C THR A 473 6.49 34.35 -5.58
N VAL A 474 6.24 34.00 -6.85
CA VAL A 474 5.28 32.94 -7.22
C VAL A 474 5.57 31.64 -6.49
N VAL A 475 4.52 31.03 -5.94
CA VAL A 475 4.59 29.68 -5.37
C VAL A 475 4.59 28.68 -6.53
N THR A 476 5.72 28.02 -6.73
CA THR A 476 5.95 27.15 -7.89
C THR A 476 5.52 25.70 -7.65
N ASP A 477 5.60 25.22 -6.40
CA ASP A 477 5.19 23.86 -6.03
C ASP A 477 4.61 23.80 -4.61
N ILE A 478 3.63 22.92 -4.42
CA ILE A 478 2.95 22.65 -3.16
C ILE A 478 2.78 21.15 -3.01
N THR A 479 3.08 20.63 -1.82
CA THR A 479 2.82 19.22 -1.48
C THR A 479 2.25 19.10 -0.07
N TRP A 480 1.27 18.20 0.09
CA TRP A 480 0.74 17.85 1.40
C TRP A 480 1.71 16.91 2.12
N ILE A 481 1.88 17.13 3.42
CA ILE A 481 2.67 16.24 4.27
C ILE A 481 1.87 14.95 4.51
N PRO A 482 2.49 13.76 4.37
CA PRO A 482 1.81 12.49 4.57
C PRO A 482 1.11 12.36 5.92
N ASP A 483 -0.02 11.65 5.92
CA ASP A 483 -0.92 11.47 7.07
C ASP A 483 -0.26 10.96 8.36
N HIS A 484 0.81 10.17 8.28
CA HIS A 484 1.47 9.54 9.41
C HIS A 484 2.62 10.38 10.02
N MET A 485 3.01 11.49 9.37
CA MET A 485 4.11 12.34 9.83
C MET A 485 3.67 13.78 10.08
N GLU A 486 4.22 14.42 11.11
CA GLU A 486 4.08 15.86 11.36
C GLU A 486 5.45 16.48 11.57
N ILE A 487 5.66 17.66 11.01
CA ILE A 487 6.89 18.45 11.18
C ILE A 487 6.66 19.48 12.29
N GLY A 488 7.45 19.38 13.36
CA GLY A 488 7.46 20.36 14.44
C GLY A 488 8.19 21.65 14.07
N ARG A 489 8.11 22.68 14.93
CA ARG A 489 8.79 23.98 14.71
C ARG A 489 10.31 23.89 14.65
N MET A 490 10.87 22.86 15.29
CA MET A 490 12.30 22.56 15.28
C MET A 490 12.68 21.56 14.17
N GLY A 491 11.82 21.34 13.18
CA GLY A 491 12.06 20.42 12.07
C GLY A 491 12.09 18.93 12.45
N VAL A 492 11.81 18.61 13.71
CA VAL A 492 11.72 17.22 14.19
C VAL A 492 10.42 16.60 13.67
N VAL A 493 10.55 15.45 13.00
CA VAL A 493 9.41 14.68 12.50
C VAL A 493 8.85 13.82 13.63
N VAL A 494 7.56 13.97 13.91
CA VAL A 494 6.81 13.28 14.97
C VAL A 494 5.66 12.50 14.34
N GLU A 495 5.29 11.37 14.95
CA GLU A 495 4.14 10.59 14.47
C GLU A 495 2.82 11.35 14.64
N ASN A 496 2.07 11.41 13.54
CA ASN A 496 0.74 12.01 13.52
C ASN A 496 -0.28 11.07 14.18
N LYS A 497 -0.77 11.44 15.35
CA LYS A 497 -1.83 10.68 16.04
C LYS A 497 -3.19 10.78 15.36
N SER A 498 -3.42 11.85 14.59
CA SER A 498 -4.70 12.09 13.91
C SER A 498 -4.84 11.35 12.57
N GLN A 499 -3.73 10.85 11.99
CA GLN A 499 -3.71 10.18 10.68
C GLN A 499 -4.43 10.99 9.59
N GLN A 500 -4.27 12.32 9.64
CA GLN A 500 -4.86 13.28 8.71
C GLN A 500 -3.79 14.25 8.21
N CYS A 501 -3.75 14.48 6.90
CA CYS A 501 -2.90 15.49 6.26
C CYS A 501 -3.36 16.90 6.66
N ASN A 502 -2.76 17.45 7.71
CA ASN A 502 -3.05 18.78 8.26
C ASN A 502 -1.92 19.80 8.00
N GLN A 503 -0.80 19.35 7.44
CA GLN A 503 0.32 20.21 7.12
C GLN A 503 0.64 20.13 5.63
N LEU A 504 1.16 21.23 5.09
CA LEU A 504 1.61 21.30 3.70
C LEU A 504 2.94 22.04 3.61
N MET A 505 3.70 21.75 2.57
CA MET A 505 4.95 22.42 2.22
C MET A 505 4.77 23.19 0.92
N SER A 506 5.40 24.35 0.82
CA SER A 506 5.42 25.19 -0.38
C SER A 506 6.83 25.68 -0.68
N CYS A 507 7.14 25.89 -1.95
CA CYS A 507 8.39 26.51 -2.38
C CYS A 507 8.14 27.68 -3.33
N ALA A 508 9.09 28.61 -3.34
CA ALA A 508 9.11 29.73 -4.26
C ALA A 508 10.57 30.13 -4.57
N ALA A 509 10.75 30.87 -5.66
CA ALA A 509 12.05 31.41 -6.09
C ALA A 509 12.66 32.46 -5.14
N ASP A 510 12.03 32.74 -4.01
CA ASP A 510 12.51 33.67 -2.97
C ASP A 510 13.54 33.06 -2.02
N GLY A 511 14.05 31.88 -2.34
CA GLY A 511 15.06 31.17 -1.55
C GLY A 511 14.52 30.41 -0.35
N THR A 512 13.19 30.28 -0.22
CA THR A 512 12.58 29.65 0.94
C THR A 512 11.65 28.49 0.58
N VAL A 513 11.65 27.48 1.47
CA VAL A 513 10.64 26.43 1.55
C VAL A 513 9.92 26.61 2.89
N LEU A 514 8.60 26.73 2.85
CA LEU A 514 7.77 27.02 4.01
C LEU A 514 6.88 25.82 4.33
N VAL A 515 6.73 25.52 5.62
CA VAL A 515 5.79 24.49 6.12
C VAL A 515 4.64 25.17 6.82
N TRP A 516 3.42 24.78 6.50
CA TRP A 516 2.17 25.37 6.97
C TRP A 516 1.33 24.34 7.70
N ASP A 517 0.55 24.78 8.68
CA ASP A 517 -0.37 23.91 9.46
C ASP A 517 -1.77 24.50 9.41
N THR A 518 -2.76 23.70 9.03
CA THR A 518 -4.16 24.12 8.88
C THR A 518 -4.91 24.15 10.22
N ARG A 519 -4.34 23.56 11.28
CA ARG A 519 -4.98 23.47 12.60
C ARG A 519 -4.92 24.82 13.34
N PRO A 520 -5.93 25.14 14.16
CA PRO A 520 -5.94 26.37 14.93
C PRO A 520 -4.82 26.40 15.98
N SER A 521 -4.07 27.50 16.05
CA SER A 521 -3.07 27.69 17.10
C SER A 521 -3.73 27.96 18.45
N LYS A 522 -3.14 27.47 19.56
CA LYS A 522 -3.63 27.65 20.95
C LYS A 522 -3.87 29.13 21.34
N SER A 523 -3.29 30.08 20.62
CA SER A 523 -3.42 31.53 20.85
C SER A 523 -4.61 32.17 20.14
N ALA A 524 -5.21 31.47 19.17
CA ALA A 524 -6.43 31.87 18.48
C ALA A 524 -7.62 31.23 19.20
N ALA A 525 -8.02 31.79 20.35
CA ALA A 525 -9.36 31.50 20.87
C ALA A 525 -10.37 31.85 19.76
N PRO A 526 -11.38 31.01 19.48
CA PRO A 526 -12.44 31.39 18.56
C PRO A 526 -13.16 32.57 19.22
N SER A 527 -12.87 33.79 18.77
CA SER A 527 -13.78 34.88 19.00
C SER A 527 -15.06 34.48 18.28
N GLN A 528 -16.07 34.09 19.04
CA GLN A 528 -17.46 34.07 18.60
C GLN A 528 -17.88 35.51 18.33
N ALA A 529 -17.24 36.16 17.36
CA ALA A 529 -17.78 37.35 16.74
C ALA A 529 -18.88 36.85 15.81
N VAL A 530 -20.12 37.10 16.21
CA VAL A 530 -21.32 37.01 15.39
C VAL A 530 -21.20 38.05 14.27
N GLY A 531 -20.29 37.79 13.33
CA GLY A 531 -20.07 38.58 12.12
C GLY A 531 -20.75 37.83 10.99
N HIS A 532 -21.72 38.50 10.34
CA HIS A 532 -22.38 38.04 9.13
C HIS A 532 -21.35 37.43 8.17
N ASN A 533 -21.37 36.10 7.97
CA ASN A 533 -20.54 35.50 6.93
C ASN A 533 -21.07 36.00 5.58
N PRO A 534 -20.21 36.46 4.66
CA PRO A 534 -20.64 36.76 3.30
C PRO A 534 -21.26 35.51 2.68
N VAL A 535 -22.35 35.69 1.93
CA VAL A 535 -23.12 34.60 1.31
C VAL A 535 -22.18 33.75 0.46
N GLY A 536 -22.13 32.43 0.74
CA GLY A 536 -21.36 31.46 -0.05
C GLY A 536 -20.00 31.02 0.52
N ILE A 537 -19.51 31.61 1.63
CA ILE A 537 -18.22 31.22 2.24
C ILE A 537 -18.43 30.32 3.47
N LEU A 538 -17.78 29.16 3.50
CA LEU A 538 -17.77 28.23 4.62
C LEU A 538 -16.88 28.74 5.78
N PRO A 539 -17.28 28.58 7.05
CA PRO A 539 -16.49 29.06 8.19
C PRO A 539 -15.29 28.17 8.54
N THR A 540 -15.05 27.06 7.83
CA THR A 540 -14.11 25.97 8.17
C THR A 540 -12.69 26.44 8.48
N PHE A 541 -12.19 27.48 7.80
CA PHE A 541 -10.82 28.00 7.98
C PHE A 541 -10.76 29.49 8.32
N LYS A 542 -11.85 30.07 8.82
CA LYS A 542 -11.92 31.52 9.10
C LYS A 542 -10.85 32.01 10.10
N HIS A 543 -10.33 31.12 10.96
CA HIS A 543 -9.24 31.43 11.90
C HIS A 543 -7.87 31.59 11.24
N LEU A 544 -7.68 31.13 10.01
CA LEU A 544 -6.43 31.26 9.25
C LEU A 544 -6.44 32.47 8.32
N ASP A 545 -7.61 32.98 7.98
CA ASP A 545 -7.73 34.03 6.97
C ASP A 545 -6.93 35.28 7.34
N LEU A 546 -6.02 35.69 6.44
CA LEU A 546 -5.03 36.77 6.56
C LEU A 546 -4.03 36.64 7.72
N THR A 547 -4.14 35.60 8.55
CA THR A 547 -3.37 35.40 9.78
C THR A 547 -2.55 34.11 9.77
N TRP A 548 -2.70 33.27 8.74
CA TRP A 548 -1.94 32.03 8.58
C TRP A 548 -0.46 32.32 8.43
N LYS A 549 0.36 31.68 9.28
CA LYS A 549 1.82 31.81 9.31
C LYS A 549 2.47 30.44 9.18
N PRO A 550 3.66 30.35 8.55
CA PRO A 550 4.38 29.10 8.46
C PRO A 550 4.90 28.66 9.83
N VAL A 551 4.88 27.34 10.06
CA VAL A 551 5.41 26.66 11.25
C VAL A 551 6.94 26.55 11.20
N LEU A 552 7.47 26.27 10.02
CA LEU A 552 8.91 26.15 9.75
C LEU A 552 9.25 26.93 8.48
N ARG A 553 10.39 27.62 8.51
CA ARG A 553 10.98 28.31 7.36
C ARG A 553 12.37 27.74 7.11
N VAL A 554 12.58 27.19 5.93
CA VAL A 554 13.86 26.63 5.48
C VAL A 554 14.40 27.54 4.40
N THR A 555 15.59 28.10 4.60
CA THR A 555 16.27 28.94 3.60
C THR A 555 17.35 28.12 2.88
N VAL A 556 17.33 28.16 1.55
CA VAL A 556 18.22 27.38 0.68
C VAL A 556 19.42 28.25 0.27
N SER A 557 20.42 28.32 1.14
CA SER A 557 21.63 29.13 0.91
C SER A 557 22.68 28.41 0.07
N HIS A 558 23.49 29.13 -0.70
CA HIS A 558 24.66 28.55 -1.36
C HIS A 558 25.64 27.96 -0.35
N SER A 559 26.30 26.84 -0.72
CA SER A 559 27.34 26.21 0.10
C SER A 559 28.60 27.07 0.21
N VAL A 560 28.89 27.87 -0.82
CA VAL A 560 30.07 28.76 -0.92
C VAL A 560 29.64 30.14 -1.40
N GLY A 561 29.73 31.16 -0.53
CA GLY A 561 29.45 32.55 -0.87
C GLY A 561 28.23 33.15 -0.16
N ALA A 562 27.90 34.40 -0.49
CA ALA A 562 26.68 35.09 -0.05
C ALA A 562 25.66 35.05 -1.18
N GLY A 563 24.65 34.21 -1.06
CA GLY A 563 23.57 34.05 -2.03
C GLY A 563 22.57 32.99 -1.56
N GLU A 564 21.35 33.05 -2.08
CA GLU A 564 20.28 32.06 -1.89
C GLU A 564 19.94 31.47 -3.26
N PHE A 565 19.81 30.15 -3.35
CA PHE A 565 19.26 29.52 -4.55
C PHE A 565 17.79 29.88 -4.67
N GLY A 566 17.21 29.90 -5.87
CA GLY A 566 15.75 30.02 -6.06
C GLY A 566 15.10 28.65 -6.26
N PRO A 567 14.43 28.06 -5.24
CA PRO A 567 13.68 26.82 -5.39
C PRO A 567 12.56 26.94 -6.42
N SER A 568 12.50 26.00 -7.36
CA SER A 568 11.40 25.86 -8.31
C SER A 568 10.52 24.65 -7.99
N VAL A 569 11.09 23.54 -7.51
CA VAL A 569 10.36 22.31 -7.18
C VAL A 569 11.07 21.58 -6.05
N PHE A 570 10.36 20.74 -5.29
CA PHE A 570 10.98 19.94 -4.23
C PHE A 570 10.36 18.54 -4.13
N SER A 571 11.10 17.58 -3.57
CA SER A 571 10.61 16.22 -3.37
C SER A 571 11.08 15.64 -2.04
N ILE A 572 10.10 15.28 -1.21
CA ILE A 572 10.30 14.58 0.08
C ILE A 572 10.36 13.06 -0.12
N SER A 573 11.03 12.37 0.80
CA SER A 573 11.23 10.91 0.77
C SER A 573 9.99 10.10 1.15
N GLU A 574 9.19 10.66 2.04
CA GLU A 574 8.02 9.99 2.57
C GLU A 574 6.80 10.18 1.67
N ARG A 575 6.00 9.12 1.51
CA ARG A 575 4.82 9.12 0.66
C ARG A 575 3.57 8.76 1.45
N GLN A 576 2.44 9.27 0.99
CA GLN A 576 1.13 8.87 1.50
C GLN A 576 0.97 7.34 1.38
N GLY A 577 0.66 6.65 2.49
CA GLY A 577 0.44 5.20 2.53
C GLY A 577 1.69 4.31 2.53
N ALA A 578 2.91 4.86 2.61
CA ALA A 578 4.16 4.09 2.58
C ALA A 578 4.55 3.38 3.89
N ARG A 579 3.56 2.97 4.70
CA ARG A 579 3.75 1.99 5.79
C ARG A 579 3.92 0.60 5.17
N THR A 580 5.09 0.32 4.62
CA THR A 580 5.52 -1.06 4.36
C THR A 580 5.76 -1.75 5.71
N SER A 581 4.96 -2.78 5.97
CA SER A 581 5.23 -3.94 6.85
C SER A 581 6.55 -3.89 7.63
N GLY A 582 6.52 -3.68 8.95
CA GLY A 582 7.74 -3.81 9.75
C GLY A 582 7.70 -3.42 11.23
N SER A 583 6.73 -2.65 11.71
CA SER A 583 6.64 -2.35 13.14
C SER A 583 5.34 -2.89 13.73
N LYS A 584 5.44 -4.06 14.39
CA LYS A 584 4.42 -4.50 15.36
C LYS A 584 4.21 -3.36 16.38
N PRO A 585 2.98 -2.91 16.64
CA PRO A 585 2.72 -1.96 17.70
C PRO A 585 3.06 -2.62 19.04
N SER A 586 3.97 -2.03 19.80
CA SER A 586 4.26 -2.48 21.16
C SER A 586 3.02 -2.30 22.03
N GLU A 587 2.45 -3.40 22.50
CA GLU A 587 1.35 -3.39 23.46
C GLU A 587 1.80 -2.80 24.80
N GLU A 588 1.43 -1.55 25.07
CA GLU A 588 1.33 -1.04 26.43
C GLU A 588 -0.13 -1.15 26.89
N LYS A 589 -0.36 -1.99 27.90
CA LYS A 589 -1.64 -2.21 28.59
C LYS A 589 -2.28 -0.90 29.05
N GLU A 590 -3.37 -0.49 28.41
CA GLU A 590 -4.27 0.54 28.94
C GLU A 590 -5.37 -0.10 29.81
N THR A 591 -5.24 0.07 31.13
CA THR A 591 -6.36 0.04 32.08
C THR A 591 -7.34 1.16 31.73
N ARG A 592 -8.54 0.79 31.26
CA ARG A 592 -9.65 1.71 31.00
C ARG A 592 -10.27 2.18 32.31
N GLU A 593 -9.84 3.34 32.81
CA GLU A 593 -10.67 4.16 33.69
C GLU A 593 -11.44 5.18 32.85
N ILE A 594 -12.77 5.03 32.85
CA ILE A 594 -13.71 6.01 32.33
C ILE A 594 -13.62 7.25 33.21
N SER A 595 -12.96 8.31 32.74
CA SER A 595 -13.06 9.61 33.37
C SER A 595 -13.35 10.72 32.35
N ASN A 596 -14.39 11.45 32.70
CA ASN A 596 -15.00 12.59 32.04
C ASN A 596 -14.03 13.53 31.33
N LEU A 597 -14.43 13.91 30.11
CA LEU A 597 -13.84 14.95 29.28
C LEU A 597 -13.76 16.28 30.05
N SER A 598 -12.61 16.55 30.67
CA SER A 598 -12.24 17.87 31.16
C SER A 598 -10.96 18.33 30.50
N THR A 599 -11.08 19.44 29.78
CA THR A 599 -10.05 20.29 29.21
C THR A 599 -8.90 20.55 30.18
N GLY A 600 -7.75 19.92 29.91
CA GLY A 600 -6.48 20.13 30.62
C GLY A 600 -5.37 20.58 29.66
N LEU A 601 -5.12 21.88 29.60
CA LEU A 601 -4.00 22.51 28.90
C LEU A 601 -2.64 22.06 29.45
N SER A 602 -1.83 21.35 28.66
CA SER A 602 -0.40 21.20 28.92
C SER A 602 0.43 22.18 28.07
N LYS A 603 1.34 22.87 28.76
CA LYS A 603 2.35 23.79 28.22
C LYS A 603 3.23 23.08 27.20
N GLY A 604 3.55 23.77 26.10
CA GLY A 604 4.42 23.28 25.04
C GLY A 604 5.81 22.90 25.57
N ARG A 605 6.11 21.61 25.52
CA ARG A 605 7.45 21.08 25.33
C ARG A 605 7.34 20.03 24.23
N ASP A 606 8.12 20.20 23.17
CA ASP A 606 8.27 19.26 22.05
C ASP A 606 8.88 17.94 22.56
N HIS A 607 8.03 17.04 23.08
CA HIS A 607 8.42 15.70 23.53
C HIS A 607 7.51 14.64 22.87
N GLY A 608 7.41 14.66 21.55
CA GLY A 608 7.08 13.46 20.79
C GLY A 608 8.35 12.65 20.56
N LYS A 609 8.31 11.32 20.67
CA LYS A 609 9.43 10.48 20.22
C LYS A 609 9.63 10.73 18.72
N PRO A 610 10.86 11.04 18.25
CA PRO A 610 11.13 11.22 16.83
C PRO A 610 10.85 9.91 16.09
N LEU A 611 10.26 10.01 14.90
CA LEU A 611 10.07 8.87 14.01
C LEU A 611 11.43 8.39 13.50
N GLU A 612 11.89 7.21 13.93
CA GLU A 612 13.22 6.70 13.59
C GLU A 612 13.36 6.28 12.12
N ASN A 613 12.24 6.02 11.42
CA ASN A 613 12.23 5.50 10.05
C ASN A 613 11.94 6.56 8.96
N VAL A 614 11.89 7.86 9.31
CA VAL A 614 11.57 8.93 8.35
C VAL A 614 12.76 9.88 8.22
N SER A 615 13.22 10.09 6.98
CA SER A 615 14.32 11.00 6.68
C SER A 615 13.85 12.46 6.67
N SER A 616 14.60 13.35 7.33
CA SER A 616 14.40 14.80 7.27
C SER A 616 15.06 15.47 6.05
N LYS A 617 15.68 14.66 5.18
CA LYS A 617 16.35 15.13 3.98
C LYS A 617 15.41 15.12 2.77
N PHE A 618 15.62 16.08 1.89
CA PHE A 618 14.84 16.26 0.68
C PHE A 618 15.65 16.87 -0.44
N PHE A 619 15.14 16.72 -1.66
CA PHE A 619 15.72 17.29 -2.86
C PHE A 619 14.97 18.56 -3.26
N ILE A 620 15.70 19.54 -3.77
CA ILE A 620 15.18 20.80 -4.28
C ILE A 620 15.78 21.02 -5.66
N GLY A 621 14.94 21.27 -6.65
CA GLY A 621 15.37 21.79 -7.95
C GLY A 621 15.33 23.31 -7.93
N THR A 622 16.34 23.94 -8.53
CA THR A 622 16.44 25.41 -8.58
C THR A 622 16.12 25.96 -9.97
N GLU A 623 15.82 27.26 -10.03
CA GLU A 623 15.64 27.98 -11.29
C GLU A 623 16.94 28.08 -12.12
N GLU A 624 18.10 27.93 -11.47
CA GLU A 624 19.42 27.97 -12.11
C GLU A 624 19.79 26.65 -12.81
N GLY A 625 19.06 25.56 -12.51
CA GLY A 625 19.35 24.22 -13.04
C GLY A 625 20.10 23.30 -12.09
N ASP A 626 20.27 23.72 -10.84
CA ASP A 626 20.96 22.93 -9.81
C ASP A 626 19.98 22.05 -9.04
N LEU A 627 20.40 20.82 -8.76
CA LEU A 627 19.75 19.89 -7.85
C LEU A 627 20.44 19.98 -6.48
N VAL A 628 19.70 20.38 -5.46
CA VAL A 628 20.19 20.59 -4.11
C VAL A 628 19.64 19.50 -3.18
N TYR A 629 20.51 18.84 -2.43
CA TYR A 629 20.14 17.89 -1.37
C TYR A 629 20.47 18.48 0.00
N MET A 630 19.45 18.62 0.84
CA MET A 630 19.60 19.24 2.16
C MET A 630 18.62 18.69 3.19
N ASP A 631 18.88 18.97 4.46
CA ASP A 631 18.00 18.69 5.58
C ASP A 631 17.14 19.93 5.90
N TRP A 632 15.86 19.77 6.21
CA TRP A 632 15.03 20.89 6.68
C TRP A 632 15.18 21.15 8.18
N LYS A 633 15.81 20.25 8.92
CA LYS A 633 15.98 20.37 10.37
C LYS A 633 16.94 21.51 10.69
N PRO A 634 16.49 22.59 11.35
CA PRO A 634 17.32 23.75 11.60
C PRO A 634 18.41 23.42 12.63
N GLU A 635 19.61 23.93 12.38
CA GLU A 635 20.78 23.75 13.23
C GLU A 635 21.11 25.04 13.97
N LYS A 636 21.78 24.89 15.12
CA LYS A 636 22.27 26.04 15.88
C LYS A 636 23.64 26.42 15.34
N ASP A 637 23.70 27.57 14.68
CA ASP A 637 24.95 28.11 14.16
C ASP A 637 25.96 28.29 15.30
N THR A 638 27.17 27.75 15.12
CA THR A 638 28.22 27.74 16.15
C THR A 638 28.71 29.16 16.47
N ASP A 639 28.65 30.06 15.48
CA ASP A 639 29.21 31.40 15.58
C ASP A 639 28.18 32.42 16.10
N SER A 640 26.95 32.41 15.59
CA SER A 640 25.91 33.36 16.01
C SER A 640 24.98 32.85 17.11
N GLY A 641 24.96 31.54 17.38
CA GLY A 641 24.02 30.90 18.29
C GLY A 641 22.56 30.96 17.84
N LYS A 642 22.27 31.50 16.64
CA LYS A 642 20.95 31.55 16.04
C LYS A 642 20.58 30.20 15.45
N ILE A 643 19.28 29.91 15.44
CA ILE A 643 18.73 28.74 14.76
C ILE A 643 18.60 29.11 13.28
N VAL A 644 19.37 28.46 12.42
CA VAL A 644 19.45 28.72 10.97
C VAL A 644 19.20 27.41 10.23
N SER A 645 18.73 27.46 8.98
CA SER A 645 18.69 26.27 8.13
C SER A 645 20.10 25.74 7.88
N PRO A 646 20.27 24.41 7.81
CA PRO A 646 21.56 23.82 7.52
C PRO A 646 21.99 24.16 6.09
N ARG A 647 23.29 24.15 5.86
CA ARG A 647 23.82 24.31 4.50
C ARG A 647 23.51 23.05 3.67
N PRO A 648 23.35 23.18 2.34
CA PRO A 648 23.22 22.01 1.47
C PRO A 648 24.34 21.01 1.66
N GLU A 649 23.98 19.72 1.75
CA GLU A 649 24.96 18.63 1.83
C GLU A 649 25.60 18.41 0.46
N GLN A 650 24.78 18.43 -0.60
CA GLN A 650 25.22 18.23 -1.97
C GLN A 650 24.46 19.15 -2.92
N VAL A 651 25.18 19.62 -3.95
CA VAL A 651 24.64 20.43 -5.04
C VAL A 651 25.21 19.87 -6.34
N TRP A 652 24.34 19.51 -7.28
CA TRP A 652 24.71 19.04 -8.60
C TRP A 652 24.19 19.98 -9.67
N LEU A 653 25.06 20.35 -10.61
CA LEU A 653 24.67 21.09 -11.80
C LEU A 653 24.00 20.10 -12.78
N ALA A 654 22.69 19.91 -12.60
CA ALA A 654 21.92 18.86 -13.23
C ALA A 654 21.46 19.24 -14.65
N HIS A 655 21.07 20.49 -14.84
CA HIS A 655 20.41 20.98 -16.04
C HIS A 655 20.93 22.35 -16.49
N ASP A 656 20.63 22.71 -17.73
CA ASP A 656 21.02 23.95 -18.40
C ASP A 656 19.92 25.04 -18.33
N GLY A 657 18.99 24.89 -17.39
CA GLY A 657 17.89 25.82 -17.16
C GLY A 657 17.02 25.37 -15.98
N PRO A 658 15.93 26.10 -15.67
CA PRO A 658 15.15 25.88 -14.47
C PRO A 658 14.60 24.45 -14.43
N ILE A 659 14.78 23.80 -13.29
CA ILE A 659 14.24 22.46 -13.06
C ILE A 659 12.73 22.60 -12.89
N THR A 660 11.99 22.03 -13.84
CA THR A 660 10.53 22.14 -13.89
C THR A 660 9.84 20.94 -13.24
N THR A 661 10.53 19.81 -13.13
CA THR A 661 10.02 18.58 -12.55
C THR A 661 11.09 17.95 -11.68
N LEU A 662 10.70 17.57 -10.47
CA LEU A 662 11.49 16.74 -9.58
C LEU A 662 10.53 15.72 -8.94
N GLN A 663 10.58 14.47 -9.40
CA GLN A 663 9.63 13.45 -8.98
C GLN A 663 10.32 12.13 -8.66
N ARG A 664 10.05 11.57 -7.48
CA ARG A 664 10.46 10.21 -7.12
C ARG A 664 9.67 9.16 -7.94
N SER A 665 10.26 7.99 -8.17
CA SER A 665 9.53 6.89 -8.80
C SER A 665 8.39 6.36 -7.90
N PRO A 666 7.20 6.05 -8.45
CA PRO A 666 6.13 5.39 -7.71
C PRO A 666 6.49 4.03 -7.14
N PHE A 667 7.47 3.35 -7.73
CA PHE A 667 7.86 1.99 -7.38
C PHE A 667 9.16 1.95 -6.56
N PHE A 668 10.08 2.88 -6.79
CA PHE A 668 11.39 2.94 -6.13
C PHE A 668 11.53 4.24 -5.33
N ARG A 669 11.73 4.13 -4.01
CA ARG A 669 11.77 5.30 -3.10
C ARG A 669 13.03 6.16 -3.28
N ASP A 670 14.10 5.54 -3.72
CA ASP A 670 15.44 6.09 -3.90
C ASP A 670 15.68 6.65 -5.31
N ILE A 671 14.83 6.38 -6.29
CA ILE A 671 15.00 6.87 -7.67
C ILE A 671 14.23 8.18 -7.88
N LEU A 672 14.91 9.18 -8.47
CA LEU A 672 14.34 10.49 -8.80
C LEU A 672 14.47 10.79 -10.29
N LEU A 673 13.46 11.44 -10.87
CA LEU A 673 13.49 12.04 -12.20
C LEU A 673 13.54 13.55 -12.07
N THR A 674 14.50 14.17 -12.76
CA THR A 674 14.60 15.61 -12.94
C THR A 674 14.44 15.97 -14.41
N VAL A 675 13.69 17.02 -14.68
CA VAL A 675 13.56 17.60 -16.02
C VAL A 675 13.82 19.10 -15.92
N GLY A 676 14.72 19.61 -16.75
CA GLY A 676 15.09 21.01 -16.75
C GLY A 676 15.78 21.41 -18.05
N GLY A 677 15.47 22.61 -18.54
CA GLY A 677 16.03 23.13 -19.79
C GLY A 677 15.80 22.19 -20.97
N TRP A 678 16.88 21.62 -21.51
CA TRP A 678 16.88 20.78 -22.72
C TRP A 678 17.20 19.31 -22.44
N THR A 679 17.29 18.92 -21.16
CA THR A 679 17.72 17.59 -20.73
C THR A 679 16.83 17.05 -19.60
N PHE A 680 16.82 15.74 -19.45
CA PHE A 680 16.30 15.08 -18.25
C PHE A 680 17.39 14.19 -17.64
N ALA A 681 17.29 13.93 -16.35
CA ALA A 681 18.21 13.06 -15.64
C ALA A 681 17.48 12.20 -14.61
N ILE A 682 18.00 11.00 -14.39
CA ILE A 682 17.53 10.06 -13.38
C ILE A 682 18.62 9.90 -12.33
N TRP A 683 18.26 10.04 -11.07
CA TRP A 683 19.17 10.04 -9.92
C TRP A 683 18.80 8.91 -8.96
N LYS A 684 19.77 8.50 -8.14
CA LYS A 684 19.56 7.57 -7.03
C LYS A 684 20.02 8.20 -5.72
N GLU A 685 19.15 8.21 -4.72
CA GLU A 685 19.47 8.68 -3.38
C GLU A 685 20.61 7.84 -2.78
N GLY A 686 21.61 8.51 -2.19
CA GLY A 686 22.83 7.88 -1.68
C GLY A 686 23.96 7.73 -2.71
N VAL A 687 23.71 7.97 -4.00
CA VAL A 687 24.77 7.96 -5.03
C VAL A 687 25.23 9.38 -5.30
N THR A 688 26.48 9.67 -4.95
CA THR A 688 27.04 11.04 -4.99
C THR A 688 27.75 11.37 -6.29
N ASN A 689 28.03 10.35 -7.11
CA ASN A 689 28.93 10.41 -8.26
C ASN A 689 28.29 11.02 -9.52
N GLY A 690 27.02 11.41 -9.46
CA GLY A 690 26.26 11.98 -10.57
C GLY A 690 24.95 11.23 -10.88
N PRO A 691 24.25 11.62 -11.96
CA PRO A 691 23.01 10.96 -12.36
C PRO A 691 23.28 9.55 -12.90
N LEU A 692 22.35 8.62 -12.65
CA LEU A 692 22.37 7.28 -13.24
C LEU A 692 22.24 7.36 -14.76
N LEU A 693 21.27 8.14 -15.23
CA LEU A 693 21.03 8.34 -16.64
C LEU A 693 20.82 9.83 -16.88
N GLN A 694 21.52 10.38 -17.87
CA GLN A 694 21.32 11.75 -18.31
C GLN A 694 21.08 11.73 -19.82
N SER A 695 20.03 12.40 -20.25
CA SER A 695 19.68 12.47 -21.66
C SER A 695 20.66 13.37 -22.43
N ALA A 696 20.74 13.14 -23.73
CA ALA A 696 21.33 14.14 -24.62
C ALA A 696 20.45 15.41 -24.64
N SER A 697 21.03 16.53 -25.08
CA SER A 697 20.28 17.76 -25.32
C SER A 697 19.25 17.53 -26.44
N HIS A 698 17.98 17.80 -26.12
CA HIS A 698 16.89 17.64 -27.07
C HIS A 698 16.84 18.81 -28.08
N LEU A 699 16.19 18.58 -29.22
CA LEU A 699 16.00 19.63 -30.24
C LEU A 699 15.04 20.74 -29.82
N MET A 700 14.13 20.43 -28.88
CA MET A 700 13.15 21.36 -28.33
C MET A 700 13.24 21.32 -26.81
N ARG A 701 12.95 22.46 -26.17
CA ARG A 701 12.99 22.60 -24.72
C ARG A 701 11.95 21.70 -24.07
N LEU A 702 12.34 21.05 -22.97
CA LEU A 702 11.46 20.20 -22.18
C LEU A 702 10.65 21.06 -21.19
N THR A 703 9.38 20.74 -21.00
CA THR A 703 8.47 21.54 -20.17
C THR A 703 8.15 20.87 -18.83
N ARG A 704 7.69 19.62 -18.85
CA ARG A 704 7.41 18.81 -17.65
C ARG A 704 7.74 17.34 -17.92
N GLY A 705 7.95 16.59 -16.85
CA GLY A 705 8.01 15.13 -16.88
C GLY A 705 7.11 14.52 -15.82
N HIS A 706 6.75 13.26 -15.98
CA HIS A 706 6.06 12.50 -14.93
C HIS A 706 6.28 11.00 -15.09
N TRP A 707 6.50 10.29 -13.98
CA TRP A 707 6.57 8.83 -13.96
C TRP A 707 5.21 8.19 -14.26
N SER A 708 5.21 7.01 -14.89
CA SER A 708 3.98 6.23 -14.99
C SER A 708 3.58 5.68 -13.61
N PRO A 709 2.31 5.85 -13.18
CA PRO A 709 1.82 5.26 -11.94
C PRO A 709 1.64 3.73 -12.02
N SER A 710 1.59 3.15 -13.22
CA SER A 710 1.22 1.74 -13.45
C SER A 710 2.41 0.83 -13.80
N ARG A 711 3.48 1.38 -14.38
CA ARG A 711 4.61 0.62 -14.92
C ARG A 711 5.95 1.26 -14.52
N PRO A 712 6.89 0.51 -13.91
CA PRO A 712 8.08 1.08 -13.25
C PRO A 712 9.14 1.63 -14.21
N GLY A 713 9.25 1.10 -15.43
CA GLY A 713 10.25 1.52 -16.42
C GLY A 713 9.81 2.68 -17.31
N VAL A 714 8.57 3.18 -17.14
CA VAL A 714 7.95 4.12 -18.07
C VAL A 714 7.79 5.52 -17.46
N PHE A 715 8.16 6.55 -18.21
CA PHE A 715 7.89 7.95 -17.87
C PHE A 715 7.55 8.78 -19.11
N PHE A 716 6.89 9.90 -18.88
CA PHE A 716 6.43 10.83 -19.89
C PHE A 716 7.22 12.12 -19.81
N ILE A 717 7.61 12.67 -20.96
CA ILE A 717 8.26 13.98 -21.08
C ILE A 717 7.50 14.81 -22.09
N THR A 718 7.24 16.08 -21.76
CA THR A 718 6.55 17.02 -22.63
C THR A 718 7.49 18.09 -23.14
N LYS A 719 7.20 18.59 -24.34
CA LYS A 719 8.02 19.58 -25.05
C LYS A 719 7.24 20.85 -25.37
N THR A 720 7.97 21.93 -25.64
CA THR A 720 7.39 23.22 -26.05
C THR A 720 6.74 23.23 -27.42
N ASP A 721 6.94 22.20 -28.25
CA ASP A 721 6.34 22.06 -29.59
C ASP A 721 5.00 21.31 -29.59
N GLY A 722 4.51 20.91 -28.40
CA GLY A 722 3.26 20.18 -28.25
C GLY A 722 3.38 18.66 -28.40
N ASN A 723 4.61 18.14 -28.43
CA ASN A 723 4.88 16.70 -28.44
C ASN A 723 5.03 16.13 -27.02
N VAL A 724 4.55 14.89 -26.85
CA VAL A 724 4.75 14.04 -25.67
C VAL A 724 5.63 12.86 -26.07
N ASP A 725 6.77 12.73 -25.40
CA ASP A 725 7.66 11.57 -25.49
C ASP A 725 7.35 10.59 -24.37
N VAL A 726 7.13 9.33 -24.72
CA VAL A 726 7.05 8.21 -23.78
C VAL A 726 8.36 7.43 -23.84
N TRP A 727 9.01 7.32 -22.70
CA TRP A 727 10.23 6.57 -22.52
C TRP A 727 9.93 5.24 -21.83
N ASP A 728 10.47 4.15 -22.36
CA ASP A 728 10.48 2.83 -21.73
C ASP A 728 11.94 2.36 -21.62
N LEU A 729 12.49 2.42 -20.41
CA LEU A 729 13.90 2.15 -20.17
C LEU A 729 14.32 0.69 -20.42
N LEU A 730 13.36 -0.24 -20.44
CA LEU A 730 13.62 -1.66 -20.72
C LEU A 730 13.63 -1.96 -22.22
N ASP A 731 12.91 -1.16 -23.02
CA ASP A 731 12.92 -1.25 -24.48
C ASP A 731 14.07 -0.40 -25.07
N ARG A 732 14.05 0.91 -24.83
CA ARG A 732 15.05 1.85 -25.35
C ARG A 732 15.44 2.89 -24.30
N SER A 733 16.71 2.89 -23.93
CA SER A 733 17.28 3.87 -22.98
C SER A 733 17.89 5.11 -23.63
N HIS A 734 18.14 5.09 -24.95
CA HIS A 734 18.85 6.15 -25.67
C HIS A 734 17.94 7.06 -26.49
N GLU A 735 16.70 6.64 -26.74
CA GLU A 735 15.69 7.39 -27.49
C GLU A 735 14.29 7.07 -26.95
N PRO A 736 13.30 7.97 -27.10
CA PRO A 736 11.94 7.70 -26.66
C PRO A 736 11.31 6.55 -27.47
N SER A 737 10.57 5.67 -26.81
CA SER A 737 9.85 4.56 -27.45
C SER A 737 8.66 5.06 -28.28
N LEU A 738 8.04 6.17 -27.88
CA LEU A 738 6.94 6.82 -28.62
C LEU A 738 7.07 8.33 -28.52
N THR A 739 6.99 9.03 -29.65
CA THR A 739 6.80 10.50 -29.69
C THR A 739 5.49 10.78 -30.41
N GLN A 740 4.58 11.50 -29.75
CA GLN A 740 3.29 11.85 -30.31
C GLN A 740 2.99 13.34 -30.18
N ASN A 741 2.54 13.94 -31.27
CA ASN A 741 2.00 15.29 -31.28
C ASN A 741 0.58 15.29 -30.70
N VAL A 742 0.36 16.08 -29.64
CA VAL A 742 -0.94 16.22 -28.99
C VAL A 742 -1.59 17.55 -29.36
N THR A 743 -0.81 18.64 -29.39
CA THR A 743 -1.30 19.98 -29.68
C THR A 743 -0.27 20.78 -30.49
N ALA A 744 -0.72 21.87 -31.12
CA ALA A 744 0.17 22.80 -31.83
C ALA A 744 0.77 23.87 -30.90
N ALA A 745 0.25 24.00 -29.68
CA ALA A 745 0.70 24.93 -28.66
C ALA A 745 1.78 24.30 -27.75
N PRO A 746 2.55 25.09 -26.98
CA PRO A 746 3.44 24.54 -25.97
C PRO A 746 2.64 23.81 -24.88
N ILE A 747 3.06 22.59 -24.55
CA ILE A 747 2.51 21.85 -23.40
C ILE A 747 3.11 22.43 -22.13
N THR A 748 2.26 22.83 -21.18
CA THR A 748 2.68 23.45 -19.93
C THR A 748 2.77 22.45 -18.78
N THR A 749 1.83 21.51 -18.72
CA THR A 749 1.75 20.53 -17.62
C THR A 749 1.17 19.19 -18.06
N ILE A 750 1.51 18.15 -17.31
CA ILE A 750 1.11 16.77 -17.57
C ILE A 750 0.81 16.05 -16.26
N SER A 751 -0.24 15.23 -16.25
CA SER A 751 -0.64 14.45 -15.08
C SER A 751 -1.22 13.10 -15.49
N PRO A 752 -0.46 12.00 -15.40
CA PRO A 752 -1.00 10.66 -15.58
C PRO A 752 -1.79 10.21 -14.35
N HIS A 753 -2.89 9.48 -14.59
CA HIS A 753 -3.73 8.93 -13.54
C HIS A 753 -4.22 7.53 -13.90
N GLN A 754 -4.04 6.61 -12.96
CA GLN A 754 -4.55 5.26 -13.10
C GLN A 754 -6.00 5.19 -12.59
N VAL A 755 -6.94 5.12 -13.53
CA VAL A 755 -8.38 5.01 -13.20
C VAL A 755 -8.73 3.59 -12.75
N SER A 756 -8.10 2.60 -13.35
CA SER A 756 -8.32 1.16 -13.12
C SER A 756 -7.06 0.38 -13.51
N SER A 757 -6.95 -0.90 -13.13
CA SER A 757 -5.92 -1.80 -13.67
C SER A 757 -5.99 -1.91 -15.20
N LYS A 758 -7.19 -1.76 -15.76
CA LYS A 758 -7.43 -1.82 -17.21
C LYS A 758 -7.34 -0.48 -17.93
N GLN A 759 -7.24 0.65 -17.23
CA GLN A 759 -7.33 1.97 -17.87
C GLN A 759 -6.45 3.00 -17.16
N GLN A 760 -5.59 3.63 -17.94
CA GLN A 760 -4.74 4.74 -17.53
C GLN A 760 -4.96 5.91 -18.46
N LEU A 761 -5.15 7.09 -17.88
CA LEU A 761 -5.35 8.34 -18.60
C LEU A 761 -4.17 9.28 -18.36
N LEU A 762 -3.90 10.11 -19.35
CA LEU A 762 -2.85 11.10 -19.36
C LEU A 762 -3.48 12.46 -19.67
N ALA A 763 -3.54 13.33 -18.68
CA ALA A 763 -3.99 14.71 -18.87
C ALA A 763 -2.80 15.57 -19.29
N VAL A 764 -2.99 16.36 -20.34
CA VAL A 764 -1.99 17.26 -20.94
C VAL A 764 -2.63 18.65 -21.05
N GLY A 765 -2.04 19.63 -20.39
CA GLY A 765 -2.48 21.02 -20.46
C GLY A 765 -1.65 21.79 -21.47
N ASP A 766 -2.30 22.58 -22.31
CA ASP A 766 -1.63 23.43 -23.28
C ASP A 766 -1.56 24.92 -22.83
N GLY A 767 -0.77 25.69 -23.57
CA GLY A 767 -0.64 27.14 -23.37
C GLY A 767 -1.82 27.96 -23.90
N MET A 768 -2.83 27.35 -24.52
CA MET A 768 -3.99 28.04 -25.11
C MET A 768 -5.28 27.85 -24.30
N GLY A 769 -5.23 27.05 -23.23
CA GLY A 769 -6.32 26.86 -22.29
C GLY A 769 -7.15 25.61 -22.52
N THR A 770 -6.61 24.65 -23.28
CA THR A 770 -7.23 23.36 -23.58
C THR A 770 -6.56 22.25 -22.81
N LEU A 771 -7.37 21.48 -22.10
CA LEU A 771 -6.97 20.25 -21.44
C LEU A 771 -7.24 19.09 -22.39
N HIS A 772 -6.20 18.38 -22.81
CA HIS A 772 -6.30 17.15 -23.59
C HIS A 772 -6.16 15.94 -22.66
N VAL A 773 -7.12 15.02 -22.67
CA VAL A 773 -7.05 13.75 -21.95
C VAL A 773 -6.84 12.63 -22.95
N MET A 774 -5.72 11.94 -22.83
CA MET A 774 -5.32 10.82 -23.68
C MET A 774 -5.42 9.50 -22.91
N GLU A 775 -5.77 8.42 -23.58
CA GLU A 775 -5.69 7.06 -23.05
C GLU A 775 -4.34 6.44 -23.40
N VAL A 776 -3.66 5.92 -22.36
CA VAL A 776 -2.38 5.22 -22.50
C VAL A 776 -2.65 3.80 -22.99
N PRO A 777 -1.96 3.34 -24.05
CA PRO A 777 -2.18 2.02 -24.63
C PRO A 777 -1.71 0.90 -23.71
N TRP A 778 -2.19 -0.31 -23.99
CA TRP A 778 -2.00 -1.49 -23.13
C TRP A 778 -0.52 -1.79 -22.82
N ASN A 779 0.34 -1.76 -23.84
CA ASN A 779 1.78 -2.01 -23.75
C ASN A 779 2.53 -1.03 -22.82
N LEU A 780 2.06 0.21 -22.71
CA LEU A 780 2.70 1.24 -21.88
C LEU A 780 2.14 1.27 -20.44
N ARG A 781 1.03 0.58 -20.17
CA ARG A 781 0.37 0.56 -18.84
C ARG A 781 0.42 -0.79 -18.12
N HIS A 782 0.58 -1.90 -18.84
CA HIS A 782 0.59 -3.23 -18.26
C HIS A 782 2.02 -3.67 -17.95
N PRO A 783 2.42 -3.81 -16.67
CA PRO A 783 3.75 -4.27 -16.34
C PRO A 783 3.91 -5.77 -16.65
N SER A 784 5.13 -6.19 -16.97
CA SER A 784 5.49 -7.61 -17.01
C SER A 784 5.74 -8.15 -15.58
N ALA A 785 5.54 -9.45 -15.35
CA ALA A 785 5.58 -10.05 -14.01
C ALA A 785 6.89 -9.79 -13.23
N ASN A 786 8.03 -9.67 -13.93
CA ASN A 786 9.35 -9.44 -13.34
C ASN A 786 9.92 -8.05 -13.64
N GLU A 787 9.08 -7.09 -14.05
CA GLU A 787 9.56 -5.80 -14.53
C GLU A 787 10.24 -4.95 -13.45
N ALA A 788 9.71 -4.97 -12.23
CA ALA A 788 10.28 -4.22 -11.11
C ALA A 788 11.70 -4.71 -10.81
N ASN A 789 11.91 -6.03 -10.72
CA ASN A 789 13.22 -6.63 -10.50
C ASN A 789 14.18 -6.36 -11.67
N ALA A 790 13.68 -6.38 -12.92
CA ALA A 790 14.48 -6.04 -14.09
C ALA A 790 14.96 -4.58 -14.05
N MET A 791 14.08 -3.64 -13.65
CA MET A 791 14.42 -2.24 -13.48
C MET A 791 15.38 -2.00 -12.32
N GLU A 792 15.22 -2.70 -11.20
CA GLU A 792 16.15 -2.64 -10.08
C GLU A 792 17.55 -3.08 -10.50
N ASN A 793 17.66 -4.23 -11.19
CA ASN A 793 18.90 -4.72 -11.77
C ASN A 793 19.52 -3.72 -12.77
N PHE A 794 18.69 -3.03 -13.57
CA PHE A 794 19.14 -1.98 -14.47
C PHE A 794 19.80 -0.83 -13.69
N PHE A 795 19.16 -0.33 -12.63
CA PHE A 795 19.70 0.75 -11.82
C PHE A 795 20.97 0.32 -11.07
N GLU A 796 21.01 -0.89 -10.50
CA GLU A 796 22.22 -1.39 -9.82
C GLU A 796 23.42 -1.51 -10.75
N ARG A 797 23.21 -2.01 -11.97
CA ARG A 797 24.25 -2.06 -13.00
C ARG A 797 24.77 -0.66 -13.31
N GLU A 798 23.90 0.32 -13.36
CA GLU A 798 24.26 1.71 -13.63
C GLU A 798 25.05 2.35 -12.48
N VAL A 799 24.68 2.06 -11.24
CA VAL A 799 25.47 2.45 -10.05
C VAL A 799 26.88 1.86 -10.11
N LYS A 800 27.01 0.56 -10.43
CA LYS A 800 28.31 -0.11 -10.60
C LYS A 800 29.13 0.52 -11.73
N ARG A 801 28.48 0.90 -12.84
CA ARG A 801 29.12 1.60 -13.96
C ARG A 801 29.67 2.96 -13.52
N LEU A 802 28.90 3.76 -12.78
CA LEU A 802 29.35 5.06 -12.28
C LEU A 802 30.54 4.94 -11.33
N ALA A 803 30.51 3.98 -10.40
CA ALA A 803 31.64 3.72 -9.50
C ALA A 803 32.91 3.34 -10.28
N PHE A 804 32.78 2.45 -11.28
CA PHE A 804 33.89 2.07 -12.16
C PHE A 804 34.44 3.26 -12.95
N VAL A 805 33.57 4.12 -13.50
CA VAL A 805 34.00 5.31 -14.25
C VAL A 805 34.77 6.28 -13.35
N GLU A 806 34.29 6.51 -12.12
CA GLU A 806 34.97 7.38 -11.16
C GLU A 806 36.37 6.85 -10.80
N GLU A 807 36.48 5.55 -10.54
CA GLU A 807 37.77 4.90 -10.27
C GLU A 807 38.72 5.04 -11.48
N ARG A 808 38.21 4.85 -12.70
CA ARG A 808 39.01 5.04 -13.93
C ARG A 808 39.43 6.49 -14.14
N ILE A 809 38.61 7.48 -13.77
CA ILE A 809 38.99 8.89 -13.80
C ILE A 809 40.14 9.15 -12.82
N LYS A 810 40.04 8.65 -11.57
CA LYS A 810 41.11 8.77 -10.57
C LYS A 810 42.42 8.16 -11.05
N ILE A 811 42.37 6.98 -11.68
CA ILE A 811 43.56 6.34 -12.26
C ILE A 811 44.16 7.22 -13.38
N ARG A 812 43.34 7.70 -14.32
CA ARG A 812 43.82 8.58 -15.41
C ARG A 812 44.40 9.90 -14.90
N GLU A 813 43.84 10.49 -13.86
CA GLU A 813 44.40 11.68 -13.22
C GLU A 813 45.74 11.41 -12.55
N GLN A 814 45.90 10.25 -11.92
CA GLN A 814 47.18 9.82 -11.36
C GLN A 814 48.22 9.56 -12.45
N GLU A 815 47.85 8.84 -13.53
CA GLU A 815 48.71 8.62 -14.70
C GLU A 815 49.14 9.95 -15.33
N LYS A 816 48.20 10.89 -15.50
CA LYS A 816 48.51 12.24 -16.00
C LYS A 816 49.46 12.98 -15.08
N LYS A 817 49.24 12.97 -13.75
CA LYS A 817 50.16 13.59 -12.78
C LYS A 817 51.55 12.95 -12.82
N GLN A 818 51.65 11.64 -13.01
CA GLN A 818 52.93 10.94 -13.17
C GLN A 818 53.64 11.34 -14.46
N LEU A 819 52.93 11.40 -15.58
CA LEU A 819 53.46 11.89 -16.86
C LEU A 819 53.91 13.35 -16.77
N ASP A 820 53.10 14.23 -16.21
CA ASP A 820 53.43 15.65 -16.03
C ASP A 820 54.64 15.82 -15.10
N ALA A 821 54.77 14.98 -14.07
CA ALA A 821 55.93 14.96 -13.17
C ALA A 821 57.20 14.41 -13.85
N GLU A 822 57.07 13.38 -14.69
CA GLU A 822 58.18 12.84 -15.48
C GLU A 822 58.65 13.86 -16.54
N GLU A 823 57.72 14.54 -17.21
CA GLU A 823 58.01 15.60 -18.17
C GLU A 823 58.65 16.81 -17.48
N SER A 824 58.16 17.19 -16.29
CA SER A 824 58.79 18.24 -15.47
C SER A 824 60.21 17.87 -15.04
N LYS A 825 60.47 16.60 -14.69
CA LYS A 825 61.82 16.08 -14.41
C LYS A 825 62.71 16.15 -15.66
N ARG A 826 62.22 15.71 -16.82
CA ARG A 826 62.97 15.81 -18.10
C ARG A 826 63.28 17.26 -18.48
N GLN A 827 62.36 18.19 -18.24
CA GLN A 827 62.59 19.62 -18.48
C GLN A 827 63.57 20.25 -17.47
N GLN A 828 63.62 19.76 -16.23
CA GLN A 828 64.65 20.13 -15.25
C GLN A 828 66.03 19.56 -15.63
N GLU A 829 66.09 18.32 -16.11
CA GLU A 829 67.33 17.68 -16.58
C GLU A 829 67.87 18.36 -17.84
N GLY A 830 67.00 18.78 -18.76
CA GLY A 830 67.37 19.56 -19.96
C GLY A 830 67.78 21.02 -19.69
N LYS A 831 67.61 21.51 -18.46
CA LYS A 831 68.04 22.86 -17.99
C LYS A 831 69.19 22.79 -16.97
N ARG A 832 69.84 21.65 -16.82
CA ARG A 832 71.08 21.57 -16.05
C ARG A 832 72.13 22.41 -16.77
N ALA A 833 72.62 23.47 -16.11
CA ALA A 833 73.68 24.32 -16.65
C ALA A 833 74.88 23.44 -17.05
N GLU A 834 75.47 23.72 -18.21
CA GLU A 834 76.70 23.06 -18.67
C GLU A 834 77.71 23.05 -17.49
N GLU A 835 77.99 21.85 -16.95
CA GLU A 835 79.01 21.68 -15.90
C GLU A 835 80.34 22.17 -16.48
N SER A 836 81.06 23.02 -15.73
CA SER A 836 82.32 23.59 -16.20
C SER A 836 83.35 22.48 -16.43
N ASP A 837 84.21 22.61 -17.46
CA ASP A 837 85.23 21.59 -17.79
C ASP A 837 86.08 21.18 -16.57
N ALA A 838 86.28 22.08 -15.60
CA ALA A 838 86.98 21.82 -14.35
C ALA A 838 86.24 20.86 -13.40
N ASP A 839 84.90 20.92 -13.37
CA ASP A 839 84.08 20.02 -12.54
C ASP A 839 84.03 18.62 -13.16
N ILE A 840 84.03 18.52 -14.50
CA ILE A 840 84.10 17.26 -15.24
C ILE A 840 85.45 16.57 -14.99
N GLU A 841 86.56 17.32 -15.04
CA GLU A 841 87.90 16.79 -14.79
C GLU A 841 88.08 16.34 -13.33
N ALA A 842 87.51 17.07 -12.37
CA ALA A 842 87.54 16.69 -10.95
C ALA A 842 86.75 15.41 -10.69
N LYS A 843 85.60 15.24 -11.34
CA LYS A 843 84.76 14.03 -11.23
C LYS A 843 85.43 12.82 -11.85
N GLN A 844 86.04 12.97 -13.03
CA GLN A 844 86.80 11.90 -13.67
C GLN A 844 88.03 11.49 -12.86
N ARG A 845 88.69 12.43 -12.17
CA ARG A 845 89.79 12.08 -11.24
C ARG A 845 89.30 11.30 -10.02
N MET A 846 88.15 11.68 -9.46
CA MET A 846 87.53 10.96 -8.34
C MET A 846 87.12 9.55 -8.75
N GLU A 847 86.43 9.40 -9.88
CA GLU A 847 86.05 8.09 -10.43
C GLU A 847 87.27 7.22 -10.78
N TYR A 848 88.34 7.83 -11.30
CA TYR A 848 89.59 7.11 -11.57
C TYR A 848 90.30 6.69 -10.28
N GLN A 849 90.24 7.48 -9.21
CA GLN A 849 90.76 7.09 -7.90
C GLN A 849 89.94 5.96 -7.27
N GLU A 850 88.61 5.98 -7.40
CA GLU A 850 87.75 4.88 -6.96
C GLU A 850 88.00 3.61 -7.78
N TYR A 851 88.19 3.72 -9.10
CA TYR A 851 88.59 2.60 -9.94
C TYR A 851 89.92 2.01 -9.49
N LEU A 852 90.94 2.84 -9.20
CA LEU A 852 92.23 2.37 -8.71
C LEU A 852 92.13 1.71 -7.32
N GLN A 853 91.22 2.18 -6.45
CA GLN A 853 90.96 1.54 -5.16
C GLN A 853 90.25 0.19 -5.33
N MET A 854 89.26 0.11 -6.21
CA MET A 854 88.58 -1.16 -6.53
C MET A 854 89.52 -2.14 -7.22
N GLU A 855 90.38 -1.69 -8.15
CA GLU A 855 91.41 -2.52 -8.77
C GLU A 855 92.43 -3.01 -7.73
N LYS A 856 92.83 -2.16 -6.79
CA LYS A 856 93.70 -2.55 -5.68
C LYS A 856 93.04 -3.60 -4.78
N GLN A 857 91.79 -3.41 -4.37
CA GLN A 857 91.03 -4.39 -3.59
C GLN A 857 90.84 -5.71 -4.34
N LEU A 858 90.52 -5.65 -5.63
CA LEU A 858 90.32 -6.84 -6.46
C LEU A 858 91.62 -7.63 -6.66
N LEU A 859 92.77 -6.94 -6.78
CA LEU A 859 94.08 -7.57 -6.87
C LEU A 859 94.56 -8.17 -5.53
N GLU A 860 94.16 -7.57 -4.40
CA GLU A 860 94.36 -8.10 -3.04
C GLU A 860 93.48 -9.36 -2.82
N GLU A 861 92.19 -9.32 -3.21
CA GLU A 861 91.28 -10.47 -3.13
C GLU A 861 91.71 -11.65 -4.01
N LEU A 862 92.32 -11.38 -5.17
CA LEU A 862 92.86 -12.42 -6.08
C LEU A 862 94.23 -12.97 -5.61
N GLY A 863 94.80 -12.45 -4.52
CA GLY A 863 96.05 -12.93 -3.93
C GLY A 863 97.31 -12.65 -4.77
N ILE A 864 97.23 -11.68 -5.69
CA ILE A 864 98.32 -11.32 -6.60
C ILE A 864 99.20 -10.18 -6.02
N ARG A 865 98.74 -9.53 -4.95
CA ARG A 865 99.42 -8.43 -4.26
C ARG A 865 99.41 -8.67 -2.75
N GLU A 866 100.58 -8.74 -2.10
CA GLU A 866 100.69 -8.90 -0.64
C GLU A 866 100.54 -7.55 0.08
N GLU A 867 99.83 -7.56 1.22
CA GLU A 867 99.64 -6.40 2.10
C GLU A 867 101.01 -5.83 2.52
N SER A 868 101.28 -4.56 2.18
CA SER A 868 102.43 -3.85 2.70
C SER A 868 102.10 -3.22 4.05
N ASP A 869 102.65 -3.78 5.12
CA ASP A 869 102.70 -3.21 6.47
C ASP A 869 103.40 -1.83 6.49
N ASP A 870 102.64 -0.79 6.88
CA ASP A 870 103.00 0.41 7.67
C ASP A 870 104.06 1.42 7.15
N PRO A 871 104.10 2.72 7.60
CA PRO A 871 104.05 3.12 9.03
C PRO A 871 103.32 4.45 9.44
N ILE A 872 102.78 4.41 10.67
CA ILE A 872 102.98 5.27 11.87
C ILE A 872 103.07 6.82 11.72
N GLU A 873 102.19 7.49 12.50
CA GLU A 873 102.21 8.81 13.19
C GLU A 873 103.20 9.92 12.78
N VAL A 874 102.68 11.14 12.58
CA VAL A 874 102.82 12.31 13.51
C VAL A 874 101.57 13.18 13.43
#